data_AF-A0A933X2R5-F1
#
_entry.id   AF-A0A933X2R5-F1
#
_cell.length_a   1.000
_cell.length_b   1.000
_cell.length_c   1.000
_cell.angle_alpha   90.00
_cell.angle_beta   90.00
_cell.angle_gamma   90.00
#
_symmetry.space_group_name_H-M   'P 1'
#
loop_
_entity.id
_entity.type
_entity.pdbx_description
1 polymer ?
#
loop_
_entity_poly.entity_id
_entity_poly.type
_entity_poly.pdbx_seq_one_letter_code
_entity_poly.pdbx_strand_id
1 'polypeptide(L)'
;MTKIYIAFLWHHHQPYYKDIVTGRFAMPWVHKHGIKDYYGLAALCSQYPKIRMNFNLVPSLLSQIQDYSDNNAHDIFLELSAKPVSELSISEKTFILKNFFSAQLDTMITPHERYHELYAKTRNEYKSNEQFVKIFSDQDIRDLQCWNNLAWFHPVLFESDPHLFELKNKQREFSENDKNYILTKIHDTLAQIIPLHKKLQDNKQIEISTTPFYHPILPLLCNMQSARVAMPNVPLPHGNFDFCVDADNQLKKAVDFHTQAFGAPPKGLWPSEGSVSPEILPFIAKNGFSWFATDELNLFNTINRHLNRNANGELDSPEILYKPYKITVNGSTVHVIFRDHKLSDMFGFDYQRYAPEKAVNDFFGRLEYLKNRTTDDSPFLVSIILDGENPWEHYPNNGMDMLRPLFKRLSETPGIETVRISDFINKFPNTCGELKHIHSGSWIKSNFSIWVGEDEDNAAWTCLRKTREVLEAAANDTNVFPARLKKAWECLYAAEGSDWFWWYGNDFFTPLAAEFDGLFRKHLMNAFSFLRLDVPAFLYEPIKHYSAQGNTIKKPESFLNINLDGKISSYFEWISAGRYSSRQDKTVMEKSESGFFSDIYFGFDRDNIYLRLDTSKNPRESFDDDMNVHIIFTKPSFKKIVVKDLKKEINFCIISKPSNECSMPVFSVAMRDVMEIACPLFKLGFNPEDTVEFCVELKRDDTVIERVPSQTMLKFQLPPKDFETVNWQA
;
A
#
# COMPACT_ATOMS: atom_id res chain seq x y z
N MET A 1 42.54 7.82 -21.13
CA MET A 1 42.29 7.25 -19.79
C MET A 1 40.79 7.24 -19.58
N THR A 2 40.22 6.05 -19.62
CA THR A 2 38.78 5.83 -19.57
C THR A 2 38.17 6.34 -18.26
N LYS A 3 37.04 7.04 -18.38
CA LYS A 3 36.29 7.56 -17.24
C LYS A 3 35.11 6.64 -16.95
N ILE A 4 34.87 6.36 -15.67
CA ILE A 4 33.67 5.69 -15.18
C ILE A 4 32.65 6.76 -14.80
N TYR A 5 31.46 6.65 -15.36
CA TYR A 5 30.33 7.49 -15.01
C TYR A 5 29.31 6.67 -14.23
N ILE A 6 28.79 7.22 -13.14
CA ILE A 6 27.84 6.54 -12.25
C ILE A 6 26.50 7.26 -12.29
N ALA A 7 25.45 6.55 -12.68
CA ALA A 7 24.08 7.01 -12.55
C ALA A 7 23.44 6.33 -11.34
N PHE A 8 23.41 7.02 -10.21
CA PHE A 8 22.50 6.65 -9.12
C PHE A 8 21.08 7.06 -9.50
N LEU A 9 20.15 6.10 -9.54
CA LEU A 9 18.73 6.32 -9.72
C LEU A 9 17.99 5.79 -8.50
N TRP A 10 17.52 6.69 -7.64
CA TRP A 10 16.75 6.37 -6.45
C TRP A 10 15.27 6.38 -6.79
N HIS A 11 14.62 5.22 -6.70
CA HIS A 11 13.17 5.10 -6.90
C HIS A 11 12.45 5.37 -5.58
N HIS A 12 11.64 6.42 -5.54
CA HIS A 12 10.86 6.80 -4.37
C HIS A 12 9.39 6.55 -4.64
N HIS A 13 8.84 5.57 -3.93
CA HIS A 13 7.49 5.09 -4.13
C HIS A 13 6.80 4.79 -2.80
N GLN A 14 5.49 4.94 -2.78
CA GLN A 14 4.61 4.36 -1.77
C GLN A 14 3.29 3.99 -2.45
N PRO A 15 2.67 2.86 -2.06
CA PRO A 15 1.31 2.55 -2.44
C PRO A 15 0.35 3.72 -2.19
N TYR A 16 -0.75 3.77 -2.95
CA TYR A 16 -1.75 4.81 -2.77
C TYR A 16 -2.65 4.50 -1.58
N TYR A 17 -2.27 4.96 -0.38
CA TYR A 17 -2.94 4.63 0.88
C TYR A 17 -4.27 5.34 1.12
N LYS A 18 -4.58 6.37 0.33
CA LYS A 18 -5.77 7.19 0.52
C LYS A 18 -7.02 6.48 0.01
N ASP A 19 -7.98 6.26 0.89
CA ASP A 19 -9.36 5.97 0.47
C ASP A 19 -9.95 7.23 -0.18
N ILE A 20 -10.14 7.20 -1.49
CA ILE A 20 -10.60 8.33 -2.31
C ILE A 20 -11.97 8.86 -1.85
N VAL A 21 -12.81 8.03 -1.23
CA VAL A 21 -14.15 8.44 -0.77
C VAL A 21 -14.06 9.17 0.57
N THR A 22 -13.34 8.60 1.55
CA THR A 22 -13.28 9.16 2.92
C THR A 22 -12.17 10.18 3.11
N GLY A 23 -11.15 10.16 2.25
CA GLY A 23 -9.94 10.97 2.38
C GLY A 23 -8.94 10.46 3.42
N ARG A 24 -9.25 9.35 4.12
CA ARG A 24 -8.39 8.78 5.17
C ARG A 24 -7.27 7.93 4.58
N PHE A 25 -6.11 7.95 5.23
CA PHE A 25 -4.91 7.25 4.80
C PHE A 25 -4.69 5.97 5.59
N ALA A 26 -4.70 4.82 4.90
CA ALA A 26 -4.57 3.47 5.48
C ALA A 26 -3.33 3.29 6.38
N MET A 27 -2.23 3.97 6.05
CA MET A 27 -0.91 3.73 6.62
C MET A 27 -0.07 5.02 6.68
N PRO A 28 0.88 5.12 7.63
CA PRO A 28 1.65 6.34 7.89
C PRO A 28 2.88 6.51 7.00
N TRP A 29 3.15 5.55 6.12
CA TRP A 29 4.46 5.40 5.49
C TRP A 29 4.84 6.57 4.57
N VAL A 30 3.87 7.25 3.97
CA VAL A 30 4.12 8.47 3.17
C VAL A 30 4.79 9.56 4.00
N HIS A 31 4.24 9.90 5.18
CA HIS A 31 4.83 10.98 5.98
C HIS A 31 6.15 10.53 6.63
N LYS A 32 6.22 9.27 7.06
CA LYS A 32 7.42 8.68 7.68
C LYS A 32 8.61 8.64 6.73
N HIS A 33 8.47 8.06 5.53
CA HIS A 33 9.52 8.06 4.52
C HIS A 33 9.74 9.46 3.91
N GLY A 34 8.70 10.32 3.87
CA GLY A 34 8.83 11.70 3.42
C GLY A 34 9.87 12.51 4.17
N ILE A 35 9.78 12.51 5.51
CA ILE A 35 10.72 13.25 6.37
C ILE A 35 12.09 12.58 6.52
N LYS A 36 12.17 11.28 6.17
CA LYS A 36 13.39 10.47 6.22
C LYS A 36 14.10 10.46 4.87
N ASP A 37 13.59 9.67 3.94
CA ASP A 37 14.30 9.23 2.75
C ASP A 37 14.17 10.27 1.64
N TYR A 38 12.95 10.74 1.38
CA TYR A 38 12.65 11.60 0.24
C TYR A 38 13.23 13.00 0.44
N TYR A 39 13.00 13.62 1.59
CA TYR A 39 13.65 14.88 1.91
C TYR A 39 15.15 14.70 2.17
N GLY A 40 15.51 13.70 2.99
CA GLY A 40 16.85 13.58 3.56
C GLY A 40 17.96 13.33 2.55
N LEU A 41 17.73 12.44 1.58
CA LEU A 41 18.73 12.12 0.56
C LEU A 41 18.95 13.30 -0.40
N ALA A 42 17.88 14.00 -0.79
CA ALA A 42 17.98 15.22 -1.60
C ALA A 42 18.70 16.34 -0.83
N ALA A 43 18.38 16.53 0.45
CA ALA A 43 19.03 17.52 1.31
C ALA A 43 20.52 17.20 1.49
N LEU A 44 20.89 15.93 1.68
CA LEU A 44 22.29 15.51 1.74
C LEU A 44 23.00 15.77 0.40
N CYS A 45 22.38 15.42 -0.73
CA CYS A 45 22.92 15.68 -2.06
C CYS A 45 23.25 17.17 -2.25
N SER A 46 22.39 18.08 -1.78
CA SER A 46 22.60 19.54 -1.87
C SER A 46 23.90 20.02 -1.19
N GLN A 47 24.42 19.28 -0.21
CA GLN A 47 25.67 19.59 0.49
C GLN A 47 26.93 19.26 -0.33
N TYR A 48 26.79 18.52 -1.45
CA TYR A 48 27.89 18.07 -2.30
C TYR A 48 27.72 18.54 -3.75
N PRO A 49 28.10 19.79 -4.11
CA PRO A 49 27.79 20.41 -5.41
C PRO A 49 28.39 19.72 -6.64
N LYS A 50 29.36 18.82 -6.48
CA LYS A 50 29.94 18.02 -7.57
C LYS A 50 29.16 16.73 -7.85
N ILE A 51 28.34 16.28 -6.90
CA ILE A 51 27.55 15.06 -7.06
C ILE A 51 26.36 15.35 -7.98
N ARG A 52 26.09 14.41 -8.87
CA ARG A 52 24.89 14.38 -9.70
C ARG A 52 24.09 13.13 -9.36
N MET A 53 22.78 13.26 -9.30
CA MET A 53 21.89 12.16 -8.97
C MET A 53 20.66 12.16 -9.86
N ASN A 54 19.99 11.02 -9.92
CA ASN A 54 18.72 10.84 -10.58
C ASN A 54 17.74 10.37 -9.51
N PHE A 55 16.60 11.05 -9.42
CA PHE A 55 15.51 10.68 -8.53
C PHE A 55 14.32 10.32 -9.39
N ASN A 56 13.74 9.15 -9.17
CA ASN A 56 12.45 8.82 -9.72
C ASN A 56 11.41 9.05 -8.63
N LEU A 57 10.47 9.98 -8.87
CA LEU A 57 9.41 10.32 -7.93
C LEU A 57 8.07 9.87 -8.51
N VAL A 58 7.45 8.86 -7.89
CA VAL A 58 6.17 8.33 -8.37
C VAL A 58 5.06 9.37 -8.15
N PRO A 59 4.20 9.65 -9.17
CA PRO A 59 3.15 10.66 -9.03
C PRO A 59 2.15 10.39 -7.91
N SER A 60 1.74 9.12 -7.71
CA SER A 60 0.86 8.74 -6.60
C SER A 60 1.47 9.11 -5.24
N LEU A 61 2.76 8.87 -5.03
CA LEU A 61 3.48 9.31 -3.83
C LEU A 61 3.44 10.83 -3.68
N LEU A 62 3.81 11.58 -4.73
CA LEU A 62 3.84 13.05 -4.68
C LEU A 62 2.45 13.65 -4.41
N SER A 63 1.39 13.07 -4.97
CA SER A 63 0.02 13.50 -4.71
C SER A 63 -0.38 13.30 -3.24
N GLN A 64 0.08 12.22 -2.62
CA GLN A 64 -0.14 11.97 -1.20
C GLN A 64 0.69 12.95 -0.33
N ILE A 65 1.94 13.24 -0.70
CA ILE A 65 2.75 14.25 -0.01
C ILE A 65 2.08 15.64 -0.07
N GLN A 66 1.47 15.99 -1.20
CA GLN A 66 0.68 17.23 -1.33
C GLN A 66 -0.53 17.22 -0.39
N ASP A 67 -1.27 16.11 -0.27
CA ASP A 67 -2.36 16.00 0.70
C ASP A 67 -1.88 16.25 2.14
N TYR A 68 -0.72 15.74 2.54
CA TYR A 68 -0.13 16.03 3.85
C TYR A 68 0.29 17.49 4.00
N SER A 69 0.95 18.06 2.99
CA SER A 69 1.41 19.45 2.98
C SER A 69 0.27 20.47 3.00
N ASP A 70 -0.89 20.11 2.45
CA ASP A 70 -2.07 20.98 2.37
C ASP A 70 -3.01 20.79 3.57
N ASN A 71 -2.62 19.99 4.58
CA ASN A 71 -3.43 19.59 5.73
C ASN A 71 -4.73 18.86 5.36
N ASN A 72 -4.75 18.15 4.22
CA ASN A 72 -5.87 17.33 3.75
C ASN A 72 -5.71 15.84 4.07
N ALA A 73 -4.56 15.41 4.59
CA ALA A 73 -4.30 14.02 4.96
C ALA A 73 -4.67 13.72 6.41
N HIS A 74 -5.43 12.64 6.60
CA HIS A 74 -5.83 12.14 7.91
C HIS A 74 -5.42 10.67 8.04
N ASP A 75 -4.34 10.43 8.76
CA ASP A 75 -3.88 9.09 9.14
C ASP A 75 -3.92 8.94 10.67
N ILE A 76 -4.15 7.71 11.13
CA ILE A 76 -4.37 7.46 12.54
C ILE A 76 -3.12 7.68 13.41
N PHE A 77 -1.92 7.53 12.83
CA PHE A 77 -0.69 7.71 13.59
C PHE A 77 -0.49 9.19 13.91
N LEU A 78 -0.75 10.11 12.97
CA LEU A 78 -0.70 11.54 13.24
C LEU A 78 -1.82 12.00 14.17
N GLU A 79 -3.05 11.53 13.96
CA GLU A 79 -4.20 11.84 14.84
C GLU A 79 -3.90 11.46 16.29
N LEU A 80 -3.45 10.22 16.52
CA LEU A 80 -3.12 9.74 17.85
C LEU A 80 -1.79 10.28 18.38
N SER A 81 -0.88 10.76 17.53
CA SER A 81 0.29 11.51 17.99
C SER A 81 -0.10 12.91 18.49
N ALA A 82 -1.08 13.56 17.86
CA ALA A 82 -1.54 14.89 18.24
C ALA A 82 -2.41 14.89 19.50
N LYS A 83 -3.29 13.90 19.67
CA LYS A 83 -4.28 13.86 20.76
C LYS A 83 -3.62 13.87 22.15
N PRO A 84 -4.07 14.74 23.09
CA PRO A 84 -3.59 14.74 24.48
C PRO A 84 -3.86 13.40 25.17
N VAL A 85 -2.91 12.94 25.99
CA VAL A 85 -3.01 11.60 26.62
C VAL A 85 -4.23 11.46 27.54
N SER A 86 -4.66 12.56 28.16
CA SER A 86 -5.86 12.64 29.01
C SER A 86 -7.17 12.41 28.26
N GLU A 87 -7.16 12.58 26.93
CA GLU A 87 -8.33 12.41 26.06
C GLU A 87 -8.34 11.05 25.35
N LEU A 88 -7.27 10.26 25.48
CA LEU A 88 -7.17 8.95 24.86
C LEU A 88 -8.02 7.92 25.61
N SER A 89 -8.86 7.21 24.85
CA SER A 89 -9.54 6.01 25.29
C SER A 89 -8.57 4.84 25.48
N ILE A 90 -9.01 3.78 26.17
CA ILE A 90 -8.20 2.57 26.40
C ILE A 90 -7.81 1.90 25.08
N SER A 91 -8.69 1.89 24.08
CA SER A 91 -8.40 1.34 22.75
C SER A 91 -7.35 2.16 22.01
N GLU A 92 -7.41 3.50 22.06
CA GLU A 92 -6.42 4.37 21.45
C GLU A 92 -5.05 4.26 22.16
N LYS A 93 -5.03 4.22 23.50
CA LYS A 93 -3.79 3.94 24.26
C LYS A 93 -3.20 2.58 23.87
N THR A 94 -4.05 1.56 23.72
CA THR A 94 -3.62 0.22 23.28
C THR A 94 -3.05 0.25 21.86
N PHE A 95 -3.68 1.01 20.95
CA PHE A 95 -3.18 1.19 19.59
C PHE A 95 -1.77 1.80 19.62
N ILE A 96 -1.58 2.89 20.36
CA ILE A 96 -0.29 3.58 20.47
C ILE A 96 0.75 2.59 20.96
N LEU A 97 0.50 1.92 22.08
CA LEU A 97 1.43 0.98 22.70
C LEU A 97 1.77 -0.25 21.82
N LYS A 98 0.93 -0.59 20.82
CA LYS A 98 1.19 -1.69 19.90
C LYS A 98 1.85 -1.25 18.58
N ASN A 99 1.53 -0.07 18.09
CA ASN A 99 1.88 0.35 16.72
C ASN A 99 2.92 1.48 16.67
N PHE A 100 3.13 2.23 17.75
CA PHE A 100 4.11 3.34 17.76
C PHE A 100 5.57 2.85 17.88
N PHE A 101 5.78 1.55 17.72
CA PHE A 101 7.09 0.90 17.57
C PHE A 101 7.32 0.38 16.15
N SER A 102 6.51 0.82 15.17
CA SER A 102 6.70 0.58 13.75
C SER A 102 7.92 1.35 13.21
N ALA A 103 9.11 0.87 13.56
CA ALA A 103 10.45 1.33 13.16
C ALA A 103 11.45 0.18 13.35
N GLN A 104 12.61 0.21 12.66
CA GLN A 104 13.61 -0.84 12.82
C GLN A 104 14.20 -0.89 14.24
N LEU A 105 14.13 -2.06 14.88
CA LEU A 105 14.49 -2.25 16.28
C LEU A 105 15.96 -1.90 16.55
N ASP A 106 16.89 -2.44 15.78
CA ASP A 106 18.32 -2.35 16.10
C ASP A 106 18.92 -0.97 15.87
N THR A 107 18.39 -0.22 14.90
CA THR A 107 18.99 1.00 14.36
C THR A 107 18.16 2.26 14.61
N MET A 108 16.86 2.14 14.89
CA MET A 108 15.97 3.28 15.12
C MET A 108 15.35 3.29 16.53
N ILE A 109 15.16 2.13 17.16
CA ILE A 109 14.58 2.03 18.51
C ILE A 109 15.69 1.90 19.57
N THR A 110 16.49 0.83 19.48
CA THR A 110 17.53 0.46 20.44
C THR A 110 18.54 1.58 20.72
N PRO A 111 18.97 2.39 19.72
CA PRO A 111 19.92 3.48 19.97
C PRO A 111 19.38 4.65 20.81
N HIS A 112 18.07 4.66 21.11
CA HIS A 112 17.42 5.71 21.88
C HIS A 112 16.92 5.13 23.20
N GLU A 113 17.64 5.42 24.29
CA GLU A 113 17.46 4.80 25.62
C GLU A 113 15.99 4.78 26.06
N ARG A 114 15.31 5.93 25.99
CA ARG A 114 13.91 6.02 26.41
C ARG A 114 12.97 5.25 25.48
N TYR A 115 13.20 5.30 24.17
CA TYR A 115 12.35 4.60 23.21
C TYR A 115 12.47 3.08 23.38
N HIS A 116 13.70 2.59 23.55
CA HIS A 116 13.99 1.19 23.87
C HIS A 116 13.40 0.76 25.22
N GLU A 117 13.48 1.59 26.26
CA GLU A 117 12.83 1.33 27.55
C GLU A 117 11.32 1.09 27.39
N LEU A 118 10.64 1.97 26.65
CA LEU A 118 9.20 1.87 26.38
C LEU A 118 8.86 0.63 25.55
N TYR A 119 9.68 0.31 24.55
CA TYR A 119 9.52 -0.91 23.77
C TYR A 119 9.68 -2.17 24.63
N ALA A 120 10.71 -2.24 25.47
CA ALA A 120 10.94 -3.37 26.36
C ALA A 120 9.77 -3.57 27.34
N LYS A 121 9.16 -2.47 27.83
CA LYS A 121 7.95 -2.54 28.66
C LYS A 121 6.79 -3.24 27.96
N THR A 122 6.64 -3.15 26.64
CA THR A 122 5.54 -3.81 25.89
C THR A 122 5.67 -5.33 25.80
N ARG A 123 6.85 -5.89 26.09
CA ARG A 123 7.16 -7.31 25.87
C ARG A 123 6.68 -8.25 26.97
N ASN A 124 6.05 -7.74 28.02
CA ASN A 124 5.47 -8.63 29.05
C ASN A 124 4.18 -9.28 28.53
N GLU A 125 3.77 -10.39 29.14
CA GLU A 125 2.48 -11.03 28.84
C GLU A 125 1.35 -10.38 29.62
N TYR A 126 0.21 -10.12 28.97
CA TYR A 126 -0.95 -9.46 29.59
C TYR A 126 -2.25 -10.20 29.31
N LYS A 127 -3.15 -10.24 30.31
CA LYS A 127 -4.44 -10.92 30.20
C LYS A 127 -5.56 -10.04 29.61
N SER A 128 -5.39 -8.71 29.61
CA SER A 128 -6.33 -7.77 28.99
C SER A 128 -5.67 -6.46 28.55
N ASN A 129 -6.33 -5.70 27.67
CA ASN A 129 -5.87 -4.38 27.23
C ASN A 129 -5.82 -3.37 28.39
N GLU A 130 -6.74 -3.45 29.35
CA GLU A 130 -6.74 -2.56 30.53
C GLU A 130 -5.53 -2.80 31.42
N GLN A 131 -5.13 -4.06 31.60
CA GLN A 131 -3.91 -4.40 32.34
C GLN A 131 -2.67 -3.92 31.58
N PHE A 132 -2.67 -4.08 30.26
CA PHE A 132 -1.59 -3.62 29.40
C PHE A 132 -1.40 -2.11 29.44
N VAL A 133 -2.49 -1.33 29.39
CA VAL A 133 -2.40 0.15 29.45
C VAL A 133 -1.98 0.64 30.83
N LYS A 134 -2.45 0.00 31.92
CA LYS A 134 -2.19 0.45 33.31
C LYS A 134 -0.73 0.45 33.73
N ILE A 135 0.14 -0.30 33.06
CA ILE A 135 1.58 -0.32 33.37
C ILE A 135 2.32 0.91 32.81
N PHE A 136 1.69 1.64 31.87
CA PHE A 136 2.25 2.86 31.31
C PHE A 136 1.62 4.07 31.99
N SER A 137 2.46 4.99 32.45
CA SER A 137 2.01 6.31 32.88
C SER A 137 1.59 7.15 31.68
N ASP A 138 0.83 8.22 31.91
CA ASP A 138 0.48 9.15 30.84
C ASP A 138 1.74 9.80 30.23
N GLN A 139 2.80 9.99 31.01
CA GLN A 139 4.09 10.47 30.51
C GLN A 139 4.81 9.42 29.65
N ASP A 140 4.72 8.12 29.97
CA ASP A 140 5.26 7.06 29.10
C ASP A 140 4.58 7.09 27.71
N ILE A 141 3.25 7.29 27.67
CA ILE A 141 2.50 7.36 26.42
C ILE A 141 2.87 8.62 25.64
N ARG A 142 3.00 9.78 26.30
CA ARG A 142 3.42 11.02 25.64
C ARG A 142 4.85 10.92 25.08
N ASP A 143 5.76 10.32 25.84
CA ASP A 143 7.13 10.09 25.37
C ASP A 143 7.13 9.18 24.14
N LEU A 144 6.27 8.16 24.11
CA LEU A 144 6.09 7.29 22.95
C LEU A 144 5.48 8.03 21.75
N GLN A 145 4.50 8.92 21.95
CA GLN A 145 3.96 9.78 20.88
C GLN A 145 5.08 10.62 20.22
N CYS A 146 6.02 11.13 21.01
CA CYS A 146 7.16 11.88 20.50
C CYS A 146 8.18 10.98 19.78
N TRP A 147 8.56 9.86 20.40
CA TRP A 147 9.58 8.96 19.85
C TRP A 147 9.20 8.24 18.56
N ASN A 148 7.92 7.85 18.43
CA ASN A 148 7.40 7.28 17.18
C ASN A 148 7.63 8.18 15.96
N ASN A 149 7.74 9.49 16.17
CA ASN A 149 7.98 10.46 15.11
C ASN A 149 9.46 10.89 15.05
N LEU A 150 10.08 11.16 16.20
CA LEU A 150 11.49 11.59 16.27
C LEU A 150 12.45 10.59 15.61
N ALA A 151 12.21 9.29 15.80
CA ALA A 151 13.07 8.24 15.23
C ALA A 151 13.07 8.21 13.69
N TRP A 152 12.08 8.83 13.04
CA TRP A 152 11.93 8.86 11.59
C TRP A 152 12.54 10.08 10.92
N PHE A 153 12.90 11.14 11.65
CA PHE A 153 13.56 12.29 11.02
C PHE A 153 14.94 11.93 10.47
N HIS A 154 15.23 12.36 9.24
CA HIS A 154 16.56 12.19 8.68
C HIS A 154 17.63 12.94 9.51
N PRO A 155 18.85 12.39 9.68
CA PRO A 155 19.93 13.04 10.42
C PRO A 155 20.21 14.51 10.05
N VAL A 156 20.13 14.86 8.76
CA VAL A 156 20.34 16.23 8.26
C VAL A 156 19.34 17.26 8.84
N LEU A 157 18.15 16.83 9.27
CA LEU A 157 17.17 17.71 9.90
C LEU A 157 17.59 18.07 11.32
N PHE A 158 18.16 17.12 12.07
CA PHE A 158 18.76 17.42 13.39
C PHE A 158 20.00 18.32 13.27
N GLU A 159 20.79 18.18 12.20
CA GLU A 159 21.96 19.04 11.98
C GLU A 159 21.57 20.50 11.68
N SER A 160 20.41 20.72 11.06
CA SER A 160 19.94 22.05 10.63
C SER A 160 18.94 22.70 11.58
N ASP A 161 18.31 21.95 12.47
CA ASP A 161 17.34 22.42 13.46
C ASP A 161 17.84 22.11 14.89
N PRO A 162 18.47 23.09 15.56
CA PRO A 162 19.01 22.90 16.91
C PRO A 162 17.96 22.48 17.93
N HIS A 163 16.72 22.96 17.81
CA HIS A 163 15.66 22.61 18.75
C HIS A 163 15.20 21.17 18.55
N LEU A 164 15.07 20.71 17.31
CA LEU A 164 14.78 19.30 17.01
C LEU A 164 15.90 18.37 17.55
N PHE A 165 17.16 18.79 17.45
CA PHE A 165 18.30 18.08 18.04
C PHE A 165 18.24 18.03 19.57
N GLU A 166 17.90 19.14 20.23
CA GLU A 166 17.66 19.18 21.67
C GLU A 166 16.55 18.19 22.08
N LEU A 167 15.44 18.13 21.33
CA LEU A 167 14.36 17.18 21.60
C LEU A 167 14.80 15.72 21.49
N LYS A 168 15.61 15.38 20.48
CA LYS A 168 16.22 14.04 20.36
C LYS A 168 17.09 13.68 21.58
N ASN A 169 17.86 14.65 22.08
CA ASN A 169 18.75 14.45 23.22
C ASN A 169 18.03 14.48 24.58
N LYS A 170 16.87 15.14 24.66
CA LYS A 170 16.05 15.21 25.86
C LYS A 170 15.63 13.83 26.36
N GLN A 171 15.43 12.89 25.44
CA GLN A 171 15.06 11.48 25.67
C GLN A 171 13.68 11.24 26.31
N ARG A 172 13.30 11.96 27.36
CA ARG A 172 12.12 11.68 28.19
C ARG A 172 11.45 12.98 28.66
N GLU A 173 10.30 12.85 29.32
CA GLU A 173 9.57 13.98 29.89
C GLU A 173 9.19 15.04 28.84
N PHE A 174 8.81 14.57 27.64
CA PHE A 174 8.35 15.46 26.58
C PHE A 174 7.11 16.23 27.04
N SER A 175 7.07 17.51 26.70
CA SER A 175 5.91 18.38 26.95
C SER A 175 4.92 18.32 25.78
N GLU A 176 3.70 18.82 25.97
CA GLU A 176 2.77 18.99 24.84
C GLU A 176 3.33 19.97 23.79
N ASN A 177 4.11 20.97 24.20
CA ASN A 177 4.77 21.90 23.27
C ASN A 177 5.85 21.19 22.44
N ASP A 178 6.62 20.29 23.04
CA ASP A 178 7.63 19.48 22.34
C ASP A 178 6.95 18.60 21.28
N LYS A 179 5.86 17.94 21.66
CA LYS A 179 5.04 17.10 20.78
C LYS A 179 4.50 17.91 19.60
N ASN A 180 3.94 19.09 19.86
CA ASN A 180 3.41 19.97 18.82
C ASN A 180 4.52 20.50 17.89
N TYR A 181 5.71 20.78 18.42
CA TYR A 181 6.87 21.16 17.59
C TYR A 181 7.28 20.03 16.64
N ILE A 182 7.38 18.80 17.15
CA ILE A 182 7.68 17.60 16.36
C ILE A 182 6.68 17.45 15.21
N LEU A 183 5.38 17.53 15.50
CA LEU A 183 4.33 17.41 14.49
C LEU A 183 4.37 18.53 13.45
N THR A 184 4.62 19.77 13.89
CA THR A 184 4.81 20.91 12.99
C THR A 184 6.00 20.67 12.06
N LYS A 185 7.10 20.12 12.57
CA LYS A 185 8.29 19.81 11.77
C LYS A 185 8.08 18.69 10.76
N ILE A 186 7.20 17.72 11.04
CA ILE A 186 6.80 16.71 10.06
C ILE A 186 6.15 17.43 8.88
N HIS A 187 5.11 18.22 9.14
CA HIS A 187 4.39 18.98 8.13
C HIS A 187 5.32 19.90 7.32
N ASP A 188 6.12 20.71 7.99
CA ASP A 188 7.05 21.64 7.33
C ASP A 188 8.04 20.91 6.42
N THR A 189 8.55 19.75 6.84
CA THR A 189 9.49 18.97 6.05
C THR A 189 8.82 18.40 4.80
N LEU A 190 7.61 17.86 4.92
CA LEU A 190 6.85 17.34 3.76
C LEU A 190 6.57 18.43 2.73
N ALA A 191 6.20 19.63 3.19
CA ALA A 191 5.98 20.79 2.34
C ALA A 191 7.23 21.23 1.54
N GLN A 192 8.43 20.89 2.03
CA GLN A 192 9.69 21.21 1.36
C GLN A 192 10.17 20.16 0.35
N ILE A 193 9.59 18.96 0.30
CA ILE A 193 10.07 17.88 -0.59
C ILE A 193 10.05 18.32 -2.06
N ILE A 194 8.88 18.70 -2.59
CA ILE A 194 8.75 19.11 -3.99
C ILE A 194 9.60 20.37 -4.29
N PRO A 195 9.54 21.46 -3.48
CA PRO A 195 10.39 22.63 -3.69
C PRO A 195 11.89 22.34 -3.70
N LEU A 196 12.39 21.49 -2.80
CA LEU A 196 13.81 21.14 -2.72
C LEU A 196 14.27 20.40 -3.98
N HIS A 197 13.53 19.36 -4.39
CA HIS A 197 13.84 18.61 -5.60
C HIS A 197 13.80 19.51 -6.83
N LYS A 198 12.77 20.35 -6.95
CA LYS A 198 12.66 21.34 -8.04
C LYS A 198 13.89 22.26 -8.08
N LYS A 199 14.29 22.82 -6.94
CA LYS A 199 15.48 23.70 -6.86
C LYS A 199 16.75 22.98 -7.31
N LEU A 200 16.94 21.72 -6.90
CA LEU A 200 18.10 20.92 -7.31
C LEU A 200 18.08 20.57 -8.81
N GLN A 201 16.89 20.33 -9.37
CA GLN A 201 16.70 20.11 -10.81
C GLN A 201 17.03 21.38 -11.60
N ASP A 202 16.51 22.53 -11.18
CA ASP A 202 16.73 23.83 -11.83
C ASP A 202 18.21 24.21 -11.81
N ASN A 203 18.92 23.86 -10.72
CA ASN A 203 20.37 24.00 -10.59
C ASN A 203 21.18 22.96 -11.39
N LYS A 204 20.52 22.06 -12.13
CA LYS A 204 21.13 20.97 -12.89
C LYS A 204 21.97 20.01 -12.06
N GLN A 205 21.71 19.93 -10.76
CA GLN A 205 22.39 18.99 -9.87
C GLN A 205 21.74 17.61 -9.94
N ILE A 206 20.42 17.57 -10.04
CA ILE A 206 19.67 16.32 -10.18
C ILE A 206 18.88 16.28 -11.49
N GLU A 207 18.47 15.07 -11.88
CA GLU A 207 17.43 14.81 -12.87
C GLU A 207 16.27 14.11 -12.19
N ILE A 208 15.05 14.57 -12.44
CA ILE A 208 13.83 13.94 -11.92
C ILE A 208 13.16 13.17 -13.06
N SER A 209 12.95 11.88 -12.85
CA SER A 209 12.17 11.00 -13.72
C SER A 209 10.84 10.64 -13.05
N THR A 210 9.94 10.01 -13.80
CA THR A 210 8.63 9.58 -13.28
C THR A 210 8.33 8.12 -13.61
N THR A 211 7.16 7.66 -13.21
CA THR A 211 6.60 6.31 -13.35
C THR A 211 5.12 6.45 -13.70
N PRO A 212 4.45 5.46 -14.32
CA PRO A 212 3.01 5.55 -14.55
C PRO A 212 2.28 5.85 -13.22
N PHE A 213 1.23 6.67 -13.29
CA PHE A 213 0.76 7.46 -12.14
C PHE A 213 0.56 6.66 -10.83
N TYR A 214 -0.13 5.52 -10.90
CA TYR A 214 -0.42 4.66 -9.75
C TYR A 214 0.45 3.40 -9.71
N HIS A 215 1.62 3.42 -10.36
CA HIS A 215 2.58 2.32 -10.35
C HIS A 215 2.08 0.95 -10.91
N PRO A 216 1.26 0.86 -11.98
CA PRO A 216 0.87 -0.42 -12.56
C PRO A 216 1.99 -1.14 -13.33
N ILE A 217 1.91 -2.47 -13.44
CA ILE A 217 2.77 -3.27 -14.34
C ILE A 217 2.29 -3.11 -15.78
N LEU A 218 2.83 -2.12 -16.50
CA LEU A 218 2.41 -1.78 -17.87
C LEU A 218 2.34 -2.98 -18.84
N PRO A 219 3.34 -3.91 -18.87
CA PRO A 219 3.27 -5.07 -19.75
C PRO A 219 2.01 -5.93 -19.54
N LEU A 220 1.55 -6.09 -18.30
CA LEU A 220 0.39 -6.92 -17.97
C LEU A 220 -0.93 -6.20 -18.26
N LEU A 221 -0.98 -4.87 -18.13
CA LEU A 221 -2.12 -4.07 -18.59
C LEU A 221 -2.26 -4.14 -20.12
N CYS A 222 -1.17 -3.97 -20.84
CA CYS A 222 -1.20 -3.95 -22.30
C CYS A 222 -1.46 -5.33 -22.89
N ASN A 223 -0.79 -6.37 -22.38
CA ASN A 223 -0.91 -7.72 -22.89
C ASN A 223 -0.56 -8.74 -21.80
N MET A 224 -1.57 -9.34 -21.18
CA MET A 224 -1.39 -10.39 -20.17
C MET A 224 -0.57 -11.60 -20.67
N GLN A 225 -0.52 -11.86 -21.99
CA GLN A 225 0.30 -12.93 -22.56
C GLN A 225 1.81 -12.63 -22.50
N SER A 226 2.20 -11.37 -22.25
CA SER A 226 3.61 -10.99 -22.08
C SER A 226 4.28 -11.77 -20.93
N ALA A 227 3.49 -12.21 -19.93
CA ALA A 227 3.95 -13.08 -18.86
C ALA A 227 4.52 -14.43 -19.36
N ARG A 228 3.97 -14.98 -20.45
CA ARG A 228 4.41 -16.27 -21.00
C ARG A 228 5.71 -16.21 -21.78
N VAL A 229 6.21 -15.01 -22.09
CA VAL A 229 7.54 -14.85 -22.68
C VAL A 229 8.62 -15.34 -21.71
N ALA A 230 8.55 -14.89 -20.45
CA ALA A 230 9.48 -15.30 -19.39
C ALA A 230 9.02 -16.56 -18.64
N MET A 231 7.71 -16.83 -18.61
CA MET A 231 7.11 -17.94 -17.85
C MET A 231 6.14 -18.76 -18.71
N PRO A 232 6.63 -19.63 -19.62
CA PRO A 232 5.80 -20.25 -20.67
C PRO A 232 4.53 -20.99 -20.18
N ASN A 233 4.58 -21.56 -18.98
CA ASN A 233 3.49 -22.36 -18.40
C ASN A 233 2.72 -21.64 -17.29
N VAL A 234 2.91 -20.32 -17.12
CA VAL A 234 2.23 -19.59 -16.06
C VAL A 234 0.70 -19.60 -16.27
N PRO A 235 -0.09 -19.95 -15.23
CA PRO A 235 -1.54 -19.76 -15.27
C PRO A 235 -1.85 -18.26 -15.44
N LEU A 236 -2.81 -17.95 -16.31
CA LEU A 236 -3.24 -16.57 -16.54
C LEU A 236 -4.71 -16.41 -16.14
N PRO A 237 -5.12 -15.22 -15.70
CA PRO A 237 -6.52 -14.97 -15.37
C PRO A 237 -7.40 -15.12 -16.61
N HIS A 238 -8.63 -15.60 -16.41
CA HIS A 238 -9.60 -15.78 -17.50
C HIS A 238 -10.18 -14.43 -17.96
N GLY A 239 -10.25 -14.24 -19.27
CA GLY A 239 -10.85 -13.08 -19.93
C GLY A 239 -9.87 -12.37 -20.86
N ASN A 240 -10.34 -11.27 -21.47
CA ASN A 240 -9.49 -10.41 -22.28
C ASN A 240 -8.88 -9.30 -21.41
N PHE A 241 -7.57 -9.10 -21.55
CA PHE A 241 -6.80 -8.08 -20.83
C PHE A 241 -6.05 -7.24 -21.88
N ASP A 242 -6.79 -6.30 -22.46
CA ASP A 242 -6.28 -5.29 -23.41
C ASP A 242 -6.56 -3.90 -22.85
N PHE A 243 -5.80 -3.54 -21.80
CA PHE A 243 -5.91 -2.28 -21.09
C PHE A 243 -4.77 -1.34 -21.48
N CYS A 244 -4.28 -1.43 -22.73
CA CYS A 244 -3.24 -0.55 -23.26
C CYS A 244 -3.61 0.94 -23.14
N VAL A 245 -4.89 1.26 -23.24
CA VAL A 245 -5.41 2.63 -23.09
C VAL A 245 -5.21 3.13 -21.66
N ASP A 246 -5.37 2.26 -20.67
CA ASP A 246 -5.19 2.57 -19.25
C ASP A 246 -3.70 2.85 -18.98
N ALA A 247 -2.80 2.02 -19.55
CA ALA A 247 -1.35 2.27 -19.56
C ALA A 247 -0.98 3.64 -20.17
N ASP A 248 -1.53 4.01 -21.33
CA ASP A 248 -1.29 5.32 -21.96
C ASP A 248 -1.83 6.48 -21.09
N ASN A 249 -3.01 6.33 -20.52
CA ASN A 249 -3.61 7.33 -19.63
C ASN A 249 -2.78 7.53 -18.36
N GLN A 250 -2.27 6.45 -17.75
CA GLN A 250 -1.41 6.50 -16.57
C GLN A 250 -0.07 7.20 -16.88
N LEU A 251 0.53 6.95 -18.05
CA LEU A 251 1.74 7.65 -18.52
C LEU A 251 1.47 9.14 -18.77
N LYS A 252 0.38 9.47 -19.45
CA LYS A 252 -0.01 10.86 -19.72
C LYS A 252 -0.25 11.63 -18.42
N LYS A 253 -1.01 11.05 -17.49
CA LYS A 253 -1.23 11.65 -16.15
C LYS A 253 0.08 11.89 -15.41
N ALA A 254 1.04 10.97 -15.51
CA ALA A 254 2.35 11.14 -14.89
C ALA A 254 3.13 12.31 -15.49
N VAL A 255 3.14 12.45 -16.82
CA VAL A 255 3.78 13.57 -17.52
C VAL A 255 3.13 14.91 -17.16
N ASP A 256 1.80 14.96 -17.17
CA ASP A 256 1.04 16.17 -16.82
C ASP A 256 1.33 16.60 -15.37
N PHE A 257 1.27 15.65 -14.43
CA PHE A 257 1.54 15.91 -13.02
C PHE A 257 2.98 16.35 -12.77
N HIS A 258 3.96 15.67 -13.37
CA HIS A 258 5.37 16.06 -13.25
C HIS A 258 5.62 17.46 -13.83
N THR A 259 4.98 17.80 -14.96
CA THR A 259 5.08 19.14 -15.55
C THR A 259 4.52 20.20 -14.61
N GLN A 260 3.39 19.94 -13.97
CA GLN A 260 2.80 20.83 -12.97
C GLN A 260 3.71 21.01 -11.75
N ALA A 261 4.27 19.91 -11.21
CA ALA A 261 5.08 19.94 -10.00
C ALA A 261 6.48 20.56 -10.20
N PHE A 262 7.14 20.28 -11.33
CA PHE A 262 8.55 20.63 -11.55
C PHE A 262 8.78 21.66 -12.65
N GLY A 263 7.75 21.99 -13.43
CA GLY A 263 7.76 23.02 -14.49
C GLY A 263 8.20 22.53 -15.87
N ALA A 264 8.47 21.24 -16.04
CA ALA A 264 8.81 20.62 -17.32
C ALA A 264 8.41 19.15 -17.36
N PRO A 265 8.16 18.56 -18.54
CA PRO A 265 7.89 17.13 -18.65
C PRO A 265 9.15 16.31 -18.29
N PRO A 266 8.97 15.11 -17.70
CA PRO A 266 10.08 14.24 -17.35
C PRO A 266 10.72 13.67 -18.60
N LYS A 267 12.05 13.57 -18.59
CA LYS A 267 12.82 12.95 -19.69
C LYS A 267 12.95 11.45 -19.55
N GLY A 268 12.92 10.97 -18.31
CA GLY A 268 13.12 9.58 -17.92
C GLY A 268 11.86 8.92 -17.42
N LEU A 269 11.77 7.62 -17.68
CA LEU A 269 10.75 6.74 -17.13
C LEU A 269 11.42 5.60 -16.35
N TRP A 270 11.03 5.40 -15.10
CA TRP A 270 11.14 4.09 -14.45
C TRP A 270 9.79 3.39 -14.65
N PRO A 271 9.68 2.41 -15.55
CA PRO A 271 8.50 1.55 -15.58
C PRO A 271 8.38 0.87 -14.22
N SER A 272 7.16 0.75 -13.69
CA SER A 272 6.92 0.14 -12.37
C SER A 272 7.65 -1.21 -12.28
N GLU A 273 8.46 -1.40 -11.25
CA GLU A 273 9.26 -2.63 -11.05
C GLU A 273 10.26 -2.92 -12.18
N GLY A 274 10.71 -1.90 -12.90
CA GLY A 274 11.52 -2.04 -14.11
C GLY A 274 10.83 -2.88 -15.19
N SER A 275 9.50 -3.00 -15.17
CA SER A 275 8.73 -3.89 -16.02
C SER A 275 8.63 -3.40 -17.46
N VAL A 276 9.12 -4.20 -18.40
CA VAL A 276 9.22 -3.86 -19.82
C VAL A 276 8.65 -4.97 -20.69
N SER A 277 8.18 -4.59 -21.89
CA SER A 277 7.85 -5.49 -22.99
C SER A 277 7.85 -4.72 -24.32
N PRO A 278 7.86 -5.39 -25.49
CA PRO A 278 7.74 -4.70 -26.77
C PRO A 278 6.48 -3.83 -26.90
N GLU A 279 5.36 -4.26 -26.33
CA GLU A 279 4.04 -3.62 -26.43
C GLU A 279 3.98 -2.24 -25.76
N ILE A 280 4.81 -1.99 -24.74
CA ILE A 280 4.78 -0.69 -24.03
C ILE A 280 5.62 0.39 -24.72
N LEU A 281 6.58 0.00 -25.56
CA LEU A 281 7.54 0.94 -26.17
C LEU A 281 6.86 2.04 -27.04
N PRO A 282 5.82 1.75 -27.84
CA PRO A 282 5.10 2.80 -28.57
C PRO A 282 4.50 3.86 -27.64
N PHE A 283 4.00 3.47 -26.46
CA PHE A 283 3.41 4.40 -25.50
C PHE A 283 4.47 5.23 -24.77
N ILE A 284 5.62 4.64 -24.46
CA ILE A 284 6.79 5.36 -23.93
C ILE A 284 7.23 6.44 -24.93
N ALA A 285 7.41 6.08 -26.20
CA ALA A 285 7.80 7.04 -27.24
C ALA A 285 6.75 8.13 -27.47
N LYS A 286 5.46 7.74 -27.56
CA LYS A 286 4.32 8.65 -27.76
C LYS A 286 4.22 9.72 -26.67
N ASN A 287 4.48 9.36 -25.41
CA ASN A 287 4.41 10.27 -24.28
C ASN A 287 5.70 11.10 -24.08
N GLY A 288 6.66 11.02 -25.02
CA GLY A 288 7.80 11.94 -25.07
C GLY A 288 8.98 11.57 -24.16
N PHE A 289 8.99 10.36 -23.59
CA PHE A 289 10.13 9.88 -22.80
C PHE A 289 11.34 9.65 -23.71
N SER A 290 12.48 10.22 -23.30
CA SER A 290 13.75 10.09 -24.03
C SER A 290 14.56 8.87 -23.63
N TRP A 291 14.36 8.38 -22.39
CA TRP A 291 14.98 7.19 -21.87
C TRP A 291 14.09 6.47 -20.85
N PHE A 292 14.30 5.16 -20.69
CA PHE A 292 13.78 4.38 -19.57
C PHE A 292 14.85 3.45 -18.99
N ALA A 293 14.59 2.83 -17.85
CA ALA A 293 15.50 1.89 -17.22
C ALA A 293 14.84 0.55 -16.87
N THR A 294 15.62 -0.53 -16.86
CA THR A 294 15.21 -1.88 -16.44
C THR A 294 16.44 -2.68 -15.96
N ASP A 295 16.30 -3.97 -15.69
CA ASP A 295 17.36 -4.83 -15.14
C ASP A 295 18.27 -5.47 -16.19
N GLU A 296 19.52 -5.74 -15.81
CA GLU A 296 20.50 -6.43 -16.65
C GLU A 296 19.98 -7.76 -17.21
N LEU A 297 19.20 -8.54 -16.46
CA LEU A 297 18.68 -9.81 -16.96
C LEU A 297 17.75 -9.61 -18.16
N ASN A 298 17.01 -8.49 -18.23
CA ASN A 298 16.20 -8.17 -19.41
C ASN A 298 17.11 -7.87 -20.62
N LEU A 299 18.25 -7.19 -20.44
CA LEU A 299 19.24 -6.99 -21.51
C LEU A 299 19.78 -8.33 -22.01
N PHE A 300 20.27 -9.16 -21.11
CA PHE A 300 20.93 -10.42 -21.45
C PHE A 300 19.97 -11.41 -22.13
N ASN A 301 18.71 -11.45 -21.70
CA ASN A 301 17.66 -12.19 -22.40
C ASN A 301 17.35 -11.59 -23.78
N THR A 302 17.29 -10.25 -23.90
CA THR A 302 17.05 -9.56 -25.19
C THR A 302 18.11 -9.92 -26.25
N ILE A 303 19.37 -10.00 -25.84
CA ILE A 303 20.49 -10.29 -26.76
C ILE A 303 20.84 -11.78 -26.84
N ASN A 304 20.06 -12.65 -26.18
CA ASN A 304 20.30 -14.09 -26.09
C ASN A 304 21.72 -14.45 -25.63
N ARG A 305 22.18 -13.83 -24.54
CA ARG A 305 23.47 -14.14 -23.90
C ARG A 305 23.28 -14.45 -22.43
N HIS A 306 24.14 -15.30 -21.88
CA HIS A 306 24.18 -15.55 -20.45
C HIS A 306 24.85 -14.39 -19.70
N LEU A 307 24.24 -13.97 -18.59
CA LEU A 307 24.85 -13.07 -17.62
C LEU A 307 25.82 -13.88 -16.77
N ASN A 308 27.13 -13.65 -16.93
CA ASN A 308 28.16 -14.30 -16.13
C ASN A 308 28.94 -13.26 -15.29
N ARG A 309 29.14 -13.61 -14.02
CA ARG A 309 29.99 -12.86 -13.09
C ARG A 309 31.06 -13.81 -12.55
N ASN A 310 32.27 -13.29 -12.34
CA ASN A 310 33.38 -14.04 -11.74
C ASN A 310 33.14 -14.31 -10.23
N ALA A 311 34.07 -15.00 -9.57
CA ALA A 311 33.96 -15.34 -8.14
C ALA A 311 33.83 -14.13 -7.20
N ASN A 312 34.26 -12.93 -7.64
CA ASN A 312 34.14 -11.69 -6.88
C ASN A 312 32.84 -10.91 -7.19
N GLY A 313 31.99 -11.47 -8.07
CA GLY A 313 30.73 -10.86 -8.52
C GLY A 313 30.89 -9.82 -9.63
N GLU A 314 32.03 -9.75 -10.29
CA GLU A 314 32.30 -8.79 -11.38
C GLU A 314 31.92 -9.39 -12.73
N LEU A 315 31.35 -8.58 -13.64
CA LEU A 315 30.88 -9.05 -14.93
C LEU A 315 32.02 -9.48 -15.86
N ASP A 316 31.80 -10.57 -16.60
CA ASP A 316 32.74 -11.05 -17.61
C ASP A 316 32.75 -10.17 -18.88
N SER A 317 31.63 -9.50 -19.20
CA SER A 317 31.49 -8.62 -20.37
C SER A 317 30.94 -7.24 -19.97
N PRO A 318 31.73 -6.43 -19.24
CA PRO A 318 31.30 -5.11 -18.75
C PRO A 318 30.88 -4.15 -19.88
N GLU A 319 31.47 -4.29 -21.08
CA GLU A 319 31.18 -3.49 -22.28
C GLU A 319 29.78 -3.72 -22.87
N ILE A 320 29.09 -4.78 -22.43
CA ILE A 320 27.69 -5.05 -22.77
C ILE A 320 26.77 -4.26 -21.85
N LEU A 321 26.99 -4.31 -20.53
CA LEU A 321 26.08 -3.72 -19.57
C LEU A 321 26.27 -2.20 -19.42
N TYR A 322 27.51 -1.74 -19.31
CA TYR A 322 27.80 -0.36 -18.89
C TYR A 322 27.74 0.66 -20.03
N LYS A 323 26.69 0.58 -20.84
CA LYS A 323 26.34 1.57 -21.86
C LYS A 323 24.83 1.64 -22.06
N PRO A 324 24.30 2.79 -22.48
CA PRO A 324 22.92 2.88 -22.96
C PRO A 324 22.73 2.12 -24.27
N TYR A 325 21.49 1.74 -24.56
CA TYR A 325 21.06 1.21 -25.85
C TYR A 325 19.94 2.05 -26.44
N LYS A 326 19.84 2.08 -27.77
CA LYS A 326 18.78 2.74 -28.53
C LYS A 326 17.79 1.70 -29.04
N ILE A 327 16.50 2.01 -28.93
CA ILE A 327 15.42 1.28 -29.57
C ILE A 327 14.63 2.27 -30.43
N THR A 328 14.41 1.92 -31.71
CA THR A 328 13.61 2.74 -32.63
C THR A 328 12.23 2.10 -32.81
N VAL A 329 11.18 2.82 -32.43
CA VAL A 329 9.78 2.39 -32.50
C VAL A 329 8.97 3.48 -33.19
N ASN A 330 8.23 3.12 -34.24
CA ASN A 330 7.41 4.05 -35.03
C ASN A 330 8.17 5.32 -35.47
N GLY A 331 9.44 5.18 -35.85
CA GLY A 331 10.31 6.28 -36.26
C GLY A 331 10.84 7.17 -35.13
N SER A 332 10.47 6.91 -33.87
CA SER A 332 11.00 7.58 -32.69
C SER A 332 12.06 6.73 -32.01
N THR A 333 13.15 7.34 -31.55
CA THR A 333 14.22 6.65 -30.81
C THR A 333 14.09 6.92 -29.31
N VAL A 334 14.04 5.85 -28.52
CA VAL A 334 14.08 5.91 -27.06
C VAL A 334 15.32 5.16 -26.58
N HIS A 335 15.98 5.67 -25.54
CA HIS A 335 17.13 5.01 -24.93
C HIS A 335 16.72 4.11 -23.77
N VAL A 336 17.47 3.05 -23.53
CA VAL A 336 17.33 2.21 -22.35
C VAL A 336 18.69 2.08 -21.66
N ILE A 337 18.68 2.22 -20.33
CA ILE A 337 19.82 1.88 -19.48
C ILE A 337 19.45 0.66 -18.62
N PHE A 338 20.46 -0.10 -18.22
CA PHE A 338 20.27 -1.34 -17.48
C PHE A 338 20.96 -1.26 -16.12
N ARG A 339 20.23 -1.64 -15.08
CA ARG A 339 20.69 -1.74 -13.69
C ARG A 339 21.84 -2.74 -13.59
N ASP A 340 22.94 -2.35 -12.94
CA ASP A 340 23.86 -3.34 -12.38
C ASP A 340 23.21 -3.91 -11.11
N HIS A 341 22.60 -5.09 -11.26
CA HIS A 341 21.84 -5.73 -10.20
C HIS A 341 22.70 -5.94 -8.96
N LYS A 342 23.93 -6.48 -9.12
CA LYS A 342 24.79 -6.77 -7.99
C LYS A 342 25.22 -5.51 -7.25
N LEU A 343 25.71 -4.48 -7.96
CA LEU A 343 26.11 -3.25 -7.28
C LEU A 343 24.93 -2.56 -6.60
N SER A 344 23.74 -2.59 -7.22
CA SER A 344 22.53 -2.01 -6.64
C SER A 344 22.10 -2.74 -5.37
N ASP A 345 22.07 -4.08 -5.39
CA ASP A 345 21.75 -4.89 -4.22
C ASP A 345 22.79 -4.76 -3.11
N MET A 346 24.04 -4.45 -3.45
CA MET A 346 25.05 -4.20 -2.42
C MET A 346 24.70 -2.97 -1.60
N PHE A 347 24.23 -1.89 -2.22
CA PHE A 347 23.69 -0.73 -1.48
C PHE A 347 22.37 -1.08 -0.77
N GLY A 348 21.47 -1.81 -1.44
CA GLY A 348 20.17 -2.18 -0.90
C GLY A 348 20.24 -3.06 0.35
N PHE A 349 21.11 -4.07 0.35
CA PHE A 349 20.99 -5.22 1.26
C PHE A 349 22.31 -5.73 1.84
N ASP A 350 23.47 -5.53 1.18
CA ASP A 350 24.73 -6.11 1.66
C ASP A 350 25.52 -5.14 2.57
N TYR A 351 25.72 -3.90 2.12
CA TYR A 351 26.59 -2.92 2.79
C TYR A 351 26.06 -2.46 4.15
N GLN A 352 24.78 -2.68 4.46
CA GLN A 352 24.21 -2.46 5.80
C GLN A 352 24.91 -3.31 6.88
N ARG A 353 25.56 -4.41 6.48
CA ARG A 353 26.30 -5.31 7.38
C ARG A 353 27.80 -4.99 7.46
N TYR A 354 28.28 -4.00 6.70
CA TYR A 354 29.69 -3.66 6.59
C TYR A 354 30.02 -2.48 7.51
N ALA A 355 31.26 -2.42 7.99
CA ALA A 355 31.79 -1.16 8.49
C ALA A 355 31.76 -0.12 7.35
N PRO A 356 31.30 1.13 7.59
CA PRO A 356 31.08 2.12 6.52
C PRO A 356 32.30 2.35 5.61
N GLU A 357 33.50 2.48 6.18
CA GLU A 357 34.74 2.63 5.38
C GLU A 357 35.03 1.40 4.50
N LYS A 358 34.73 0.19 4.99
CA LYS A 358 34.91 -1.05 4.23
C LYS A 358 33.95 -1.11 3.05
N ALA A 359 32.69 -0.71 3.23
CA ALA A 359 31.69 -0.63 2.15
C ALA A 359 32.15 0.34 1.06
N VAL A 360 32.60 1.55 1.44
CA VAL A 360 33.11 2.54 0.49
C VAL A 360 34.37 2.04 -0.22
N ASN A 361 35.30 1.40 0.50
CA ASN A 361 36.51 0.84 -0.12
C ASN A 361 36.21 -0.30 -1.09
N ASP A 362 35.28 -1.19 -0.76
CA ASP A 362 34.83 -2.26 -1.65
C ASP A 362 34.19 -1.69 -2.92
N PHE A 363 33.29 -0.71 -2.79
CA PHE A 363 32.65 -0.06 -3.92
C PHE A 363 33.67 0.57 -4.88
N PHE A 364 34.62 1.36 -4.35
CA PHE A 364 35.68 1.94 -5.18
C PHE A 364 36.63 0.90 -5.78
N GLY A 365 36.93 -0.18 -5.06
CA GLY A 365 37.71 -1.29 -5.59
C GLY A 365 37.07 -1.91 -6.83
N ARG A 366 35.74 -2.09 -6.81
CA ARG A 366 34.97 -2.58 -7.98
C ARG A 366 35.01 -1.60 -9.14
N LEU A 367 34.88 -0.29 -8.88
CA LEU A 367 34.96 0.72 -9.94
C LEU A 367 36.36 0.79 -10.57
N GLU A 368 37.42 0.67 -9.78
CA GLU A 368 38.79 0.62 -10.31
C GLU A 368 39.05 -0.67 -11.10
N TYR A 369 38.48 -1.80 -10.67
CA TYR A 369 38.50 -3.03 -11.46
C TYR A 369 37.86 -2.82 -12.85
N LEU A 370 36.67 -2.21 -12.90
CA LEU A 370 35.99 -1.91 -14.16
C LEU A 370 36.81 -0.98 -15.05
N LYS A 371 37.40 0.06 -14.47
CA LYS A 371 38.26 1.01 -15.19
C LYS A 371 39.49 0.35 -15.81
N ASN A 372 40.03 -0.69 -15.19
CA ASN A 372 41.18 -1.44 -15.73
C ASN A 372 40.80 -2.43 -16.86
N ARG A 373 39.50 -2.67 -17.08
CA ARG A 373 39.01 -3.61 -18.11
C ARG A 373 38.56 -2.97 -19.41
N THR A 374 38.52 -1.64 -19.47
CA THR A 374 38.17 -0.92 -20.70
C THR A 374 39.34 -1.00 -21.67
N THR A 375 39.12 -1.56 -22.86
CA THR A 375 40.16 -1.71 -23.90
C THR A 375 40.22 -0.53 -24.86
N ASP A 376 39.19 0.31 -24.85
CA ASP A 376 39.00 1.54 -25.61
C ASP A 376 38.73 2.73 -24.66
N ASP A 377 39.02 3.96 -25.10
CA ASP A 377 38.72 5.20 -24.34
C ASP A 377 37.18 5.47 -24.22
N SER A 378 36.34 4.46 -24.49
CA SER A 378 34.88 4.52 -24.44
C SER A 378 34.38 4.62 -22.99
N PRO A 379 33.55 5.62 -22.64
CA PRO A 379 33.07 5.81 -21.27
C PRO A 379 32.07 4.74 -20.86
N PHE A 380 32.25 4.18 -19.66
CA PHE A 380 31.27 3.29 -19.04
C PHE A 380 30.23 4.08 -18.23
N LEU A 381 28.97 3.67 -18.34
CA LEU A 381 27.86 4.12 -17.49
C LEU A 381 27.45 2.98 -16.55
N VAL A 382 27.86 3.09 -15.29
CA VAL A 382 27.43 2.18 -14.22
C VAL A 382 26.11 2.70 -13.64
N SER A 383 25.03 1.98 -13.89
CA SER A 383 23.69 2.36 -13.41
C SER A 383 23.38 1.62 -12.11
N ILE A 384 23.28 2.37 -11.01
CA ILE A 384 22.95 1.86 -9.68
C ILE A 384 21.51 2.30 -9.40
N ILE A 385 20.58 1.36 -9.48
CA ILE A 385 19.14 1.63 -9.47
C ILE A 385 18.49 0.80 -8.37
N LEU A 386 17.79 1.44 -7.44
CA LEU A 386 17.20 0.79 -6.29
C LEU A 386 16.13 1.69 -5.65
N ASP A 387 15.26 1.06 -4.87
CA ASP A 387 14.33 1.78 -4.01
C ASP A 387 15.10 2.63 -3.00
N GLY A 388 14.65 3.87 -2.86
CA GLY A 388 15.35 4.87 -2.08
C GLY A 388 15.02 4.82 -0.59
N GLU A 389 13.99 4.08 -0.18
CA GLU A 389 13.60 3.88 1.22
C GLU A 389 14.18 2.58 1.82
N ASN A 390 14.32 1.52 1.03
CA ASN A 390 14.70 0.18 1.51
C ASN A 390 15.98 0.12 2.35
N PRO A 391 17.09 0.80 1.98
CA PRO A 391 18.35 0.58 2.70
C PRO A 391 18.31 1.19 4.10
N TRP A 392 17.87 2.44 4.23
CA TRP A 392 18.39 3.33 5.27
C TRP A 392 17.94 3.00 6.68
N GLU A 393 16.82 2.32 6.85
CA GLU A 393 16.36 1.86 8.17
C GLU A 393 17.30 0.83 8.77
N HIS A 394 17.96 0.04 7.94
CA HIS A 394 18.85 -1.02 8.42
C HIS A 394 20.31 -0.56 8.58
N TYR A 395 20.65 0.63 8.08
CA TYR A 395 21.95 1.21 8.35
C TYR A 395 21.92 2.00 9.66
N PRO A 396 22.92 1.84 10.53
CA PRO A 396 23.12 2.76 11.65
C PRO A 396 23.15 4.21 11.16
N ASN A 397 22.57 5.12 11.96
CA ASN A 397 22.53 6.55 11.65
C ASN A 397 21.98 6.88 10.24
N ASN A 398 20.97 6.11 9.80
CA ASN A 398 20.33 6.27 8.49
C ASN A 398 21.31 6.26 7.29
N GLY A 399 22.40 5.48 7.41
CA GLY A 399 23.42 5.35 6.36
C GLY A 399 24.38 6.54 6.24
N MET A 400 24.25 7.59 7.05
CA MET A 400 25.06 8.81 6.95
C MET A 400 26.57 8.53 7.08
N ASP A 401 26.93 7.58 7.93
CA ASP A 401 28.32 7.19 8.18
C ASP A 401 28.97 6.56 6.94
N MET A 402 28.18 6.04 6.00
CA MET A 402 28.65 5.56 4.69
C MET A 402 28.48 6.62 3.60
N LEU A 403 27.30 7.27 3.53
CA LEU A 403 26.94 8.22 2.47
C LEU A 403 27.88 9.44 2.43
N ARG A 404 28.27 9.99 3.60
CA ARG A 404 29.18 11.14 3.65
C ARG A 404 30.58 10.80 3.12
N PRO A 405 31.27 9.74 3.59
CA PRO A 405 32.52 9.32 2.98
C PRO A 405 32.40 8.96 1.50
N LEU A 406 31.31 8.31 1.10
CA LEU A 406 31.03 7.97 -0.30
C LEU A 406 30.96 9.23 -1.17
N PHE A 407 30.12 10.22 -0.81
CA PHE A 407 29.93 11.44 -1.60
C PHE A 407 31.18 12.32 -1.61
N LYS A 408 31.91 12.35 -0.49
CA LYS A 408 33.21 13.03 -0.42
C LYS A 408 34.18 12.39 -1.42
N ARG A 409 34.37 11.08 -1.36
CA ARG A 409 35.32 10.37 -2.24
C ARG A 409 34.91 10.45 -3.71
N LEU A 410 33.62 10.35 -4.02
CA LEU A 410 33.09 10.55 -5.38
C LEU A 410 33.33 11.98 -5.90
N SER A 411 33.35 12.99 -5.03
CA SER A 411 33.61 14.39 -5.39
C SER A 411 35.10 14.68 -5.65
N GLU A 412 35.99 13.80 -5.20
CA GLU A 412 37.45 14.02 -5.17
C GLU A 412 38.21 13.05 -6.09
N THR A 413 37.65 11.89 -6.44
CA THR A 413 38.35 10.83 -7.20
C THR A 413 38.42 11.13 -8.70
N PRO A 414 39.63 11.33 -9.28
CA PRO A 414 39.75 11.58 -10.71
C PRO A 414 39.37 10.37 -11.57
N GLY A 415 38.59 10.61 -12.63
CA GLY A 415 38.17 9.57 -13.57
C GLY A 415 36.95 8.76 -13.15
N ILE A 416 36.35 9.07 -11.99
CA ILE A 416 35.05 8.57 -11.55
C ILE A 416 34.15 9.77 -11.35
N GLU A 417 33.03 9.83 -12.07
CA GLU A 417 32.10 10.98 -12.04
C GLU A 417 30.66 10.49 -11.88
N THR A 418 29.88 11.14 -11.02
CA THR A 418 28.42 10.90 -10.98
C THR A 418 27.72 11.75 -12.05
N VAL A 419 26.66 11.22 -12.66
CA VAL A 419 25.99 11.88 -13.80
C VAL A 419 24.46 11.81 -13.73
N ARG A 420 23.85 12.79 -14.38
CA ARG A 420 22.45 12.73 -14.79
C ARG A 420 22.35 11.90 -16.07
N ILE A 421 21.35 11.02 -16.16
CA ILE A 421 21.23 10.04 -17.25
C ILE A 421 21.11 10.74 -18.61
N SER A 422 20.27 11.77 -18.70
CA SER A 422 20.11 12.57 -19.92
C SER A 422 21.43 13.25 -20.33
N ASP A 423 22.21 13.75 -19.37
CA ASP A 423 23.48 14.42 -19.69
C ASP A 423 24.49 13.43 -20.27
N PHE A 424 24.55 12.21 -19.73
CA PHE A 424 25.43 11.17 -20.25
C PHE A 424 25.06 10.78 -21.69
N ILE A 425 23.79 10.50 -21.95
CA ILE A 425 23.30 10.11 -23.28
C ILE A 425 23.58 11.21 -24.30
N ASN A 426 23.33 12.48 -23.95
CA ASN A 426 23.57 13.62 -24.84
C ASN A 426 25.07 13.88 -25.08
N LYS A 427 25.92 13.62 -24.09
CA LYS A 427 27.38 13.80 -24.19
C LYS A 427 28.03 12.69 -25.02
N PHE A 428 27.48 11.48 -24.98
CA PHE A 428 28.06 10.29 -25.63
C PHE A 428 27.06 9.55 -26.54
N PRO A 429 26.45 10.22 -27.53
CA PRO A 429 25.43 9.59 -28.39
C PRO A 429 25.99 8.44 -29.25
N ASN A 430 27.30 8.45 -29.53
CA ASN A 430 27.98 7.46 -30.37
C ASN A 430 28.39 6.18 -29.62
N THR A 431 28.27 6.15 -28.28
CA THR A 431 28.63 4.98 -27.47
C THR A 431 27.44 4.08 -27.18
N CYS A 432 26.23 4.51 -27.55
CA CYS A 432 25.01 3.74 -27.35
C CYS A 432 24.96 2.54 -28.29
N GLY A 433 24.63 1.36 -27.75
CA GLY A 433 24.31 0.18 -28.57
C GLY A 433 22.95 0.31 -29.25
N GLU A 434 22.60 -0.66 -30.10
CA GLU A 434 21.27 -0.74 -30.73
C GLU A 434 20.57 -2.04 -30.34
N LEU A 435 19.29 -1.96 -29.99
CA LEU A 435 18.40 -3.09 -29.74
C LEU A 435 17.20 -3.00 -30.67
N LYS A 436 16.86 -4.12 -31.32
CA LYS A 436 15.70 -4.21 -32.22
C LYS A 436 14.38 -4.45 -31.48
N HIS A 437 14.46 -5.05 -30.30
CA HIS A 437 13.34 -5.37 -29.43
C HIS A 437 13.85 -5.40 -27.98
N ILE A 438 12.96 -5.64 -27.03
CA ILE A 438 13.29 -5.86 -25.62
C ILE A 438 12.57 -7.12 -25.12
N HIS A 439 13.22 -7.89 -24.27
CA HIS A 439 12.62 -9.03 -23.55
C HIS A 439 11.49 -8.54 -22.64
N SER A 440 10.44 -9.34 -22.49
CA SER A 440 9.35 -9.04 -21.55
C SER A 440 9.69 -9.55 -20.15
N GLY A 441 9.89 -8.64 -19.21
CA GLY A 441 10.22 -9.00 -17.82
C GLY A 441 10.31 -7.78 -16.91
N SER A 442 10.39 -8.04 -15.61
CA SER A 442 10.63 -7.03 -14.57
C SER A 442 12.10 -7.02 -14.12
N TRP A 443 12.41 -6.17 -13.16
CA TRP A 443 13.71 -6.19 -12.50
C TRP A 443 13.94 -7.37 -11.54
N ILE A 444 12.88 -8.12 -11.22
CA ILE A 444 12.94 -9.32 -10.39
C ILE A 444 12.91 -10.53 -11.31
N LYS A 445 13.98 -11.34 -11.28
CA LYS A 445 14.11 -12.60 -12.03
C LYS A 445 13.90 -12.49 -13.55
N SER A 446 13.83 -11.27 -14.13
CA SER A 446 13.48 -11.05 -15.54
C SER A 446 12.12 -11.63 -15.93
N ASN A 447 11.16 -11.65 -14.99
CA ASN A 447 9.83 -12.22 -15.21
C ASN A 447 8.73 -11.41 -14.49
N PHE A 448 7.51 -11.95 -14.43
CA PHE A 448 6.36 -11.30 -13.78
C PHE A 448 5.74 -12.13 -12.66
N SER A 449 6.47 -13.10 -12.08
CA SER A 449 5.88 -14.08 -11.16
C SER A 449 5.29 -13.46 -9.90
N ILE A 450 5.76 -12.27 -9.51
CA ILE A 450 5.28 -11.53 -8.34
C ILE A 450 3.89 -10.92 -8.57
N TRP A 451 3.48 -10.68 -9.83
CA TRP A 451 2.25 -9.94 -10.13
C TRP A 451 1.23 -10.73 -10.95
N VAL A 452 1.57 -11.96 -11.37
CA VAL A 452 0.65 -12.87 -12.06
C VAL A 452 1.14 -14.32 -11.96
N GLY A 453 0.20 -15.23 -11.72
CA GLY A 453 0.44 -16.67 -11.82
C GLY A 453 -0.20 -17.45 -10.70
N GLU A 454 -0.15 -16.94 -9.46
CA GLU A 454 -0.81 -17.56 -8.33
C GLU A 454 -2.33 -17.29 -8.34
N ASP A 455 -3.08 -18.09 -7.58
CA ASP A 455 -4.55 -18.02 -7.53
C ASP A 455 -5.02 -16.64 -7.02
N GLU A 456 -4.34 -16.09 -6.01
CA GLU A 456 -4.63 -14.77 -5.44
C GLU A 456 -4.39 -13.65 -6.48
N ASP A 457 -3.27 -13.68 -7.21
CA ASP A 457 -2.96 -12.70 -8.27
C ASP A 457 -4.04 -12.72 -9.35
N ASN A 458 -4.39 -13.93 -9.81
CA ASN A 458 -5.35 -14.13 -10.89
C ASN A 458 -6.77 -13.71 -10.46
N ALA A 459 -7.12 -13.90 -9.18
CA ALA A 459 -8.36 -13.41 -8.61
C ALA A 459 -8.41 -11.88 -8.56
N ALA A 460 -7.32 -11.22 -8.15
CA ALA A 460 -7.21 -9.76 -8.16
C ALA A 460 -7.34 -9.17 -9.59
N TRP A 461 -6.64 -9.74 -10.57
CA TRP A 461 -6.78 -9.36 -11.99
C TRP A 461 -8.21 -9.56 -12.50
N THR A 462 -8.88 -10.64 -12.08
CA THR A 462 -10.28 -10.88 -12.44
C THR A 462 -11.21 -9.80 -11.85
N CYS A 463 -10.94 -9.33 -10.63
CA CYS A 463 -11.69 -8.24 -10.00
C CYS A 463 -11.49 -6.91 -10.75
N LEU A 464 -10.26 -6.59 -11.17
CA LEU A 464 -9.97 -5.42 -12.00
C LEU A 464 -10.74 -5.47 -13.32
N ARG A 465 -10.63 -6.57 -14.07
CA ARG A 465 -11.31 -6.74 -15.36
C ARG A 465 -12.82 -6.53 -15.24
N LYS A 466 -13.47 -7.21 -14.28
CA LYS A 466 -14.92 -7.08 -14.07
C LYS A 466 -15.34 -5.66 -13.70
N THR A 467 -14.53 -4.97 -12.90
CA THR A 467 -14.79 -3.56 -12.53
C THR A 467 -14.65 -2.66 -13.74
N ARG A 468 -13.61 -2.85 -14.55
CA ARG A 468 -13.36 -2.08 -15.77
C ARG A 468 -14.47 -2.24 -16.81
N GLU A 469 -14.97 -3.46 -17.02
CA GLU A 469 -16.11 -3.72 -17.93
C GLU A 469 -17.36 -2.89 -17.55
N VAL A 470 -17.61 -2.70 -16.25
CA VAL A 470 -18.70 -1.85 -15.75
C VAL A 470 -18.42 -0.38 -16.03
N LEU A 471 -17.17 0.08 -15.87
CA LEU A 471 -16.79 1.47 -16.17
C LEU A 471 -16.90 1.79 -17.66
N GLU A 472 -16.55 0.84 -18.54
CA GLU A 472 -16.74 0.99 -19.99
C GLU A 472 -18.22 1.04 -20.38
N ALA A 473 -19.05 0.20 -19.77
CA ALA A 473 -20.50 0.27 -19.98
C ALA A 473 -21.07 1.62 -19.50
N ALA A 474 -20.65 2.08 -18.32
CA ALA A 474 -21.06 3.37 -17.75
C ALA A 474 -20.60 4.57 -18.58
N ALA A 475 -19.46 4.46 -19.28
CA ALA A 475 -18.97 5.51 -20.18
C ALA A 475 -19.88 5.74 -21.39
N ASN A 476 -20.69 4.75 -21.75
CA ASN A 476 -21.66 4.84 -22.86
C ASN A 476 -23.08 5.22 -22.37
N ASP A 477 -23.32 5.31 -21.07
CA ASP A 477 -24.62 5.68 -20.50
C ASP A 477 -24.73 7.20 -20.29
N THR A 478 -25.67 7.83 -21.01
CA THR A 478 -25.92 9.28 -20.92
C THR A 478 -26.42 9.75 -19.55
N ASN A 479 -26.88 8.85 -18.69
CA ASN A 479 -27.35 9.17 -17.34
C ASN A 479 -26.20 9.27 -16.32
N VAL A 480 -25.00 8.82 -16.68
CA VAL A 480 -23.83 8.87 -15.79
C VAL A 480 -23.15 10.23 -15.91
N PHE A 481 -23.08 10.96 -14.79
CA PHE A 481 -22.41 12.26 -14.76
C PHE A 481 -20.89 12.11 -15.03
N PRO A 482 -20.30 12.88 -15.97
CA PRO A 482 -18.88 12.76 -16.32
C PRO A 482 -17.93 12.92 -15.14
N ALA A 483 -18.24 13.79 -14.19
CA ALA A 483 -17.43 14.00 -12.99
C ALA A 483 -17.39 12.75 -12.07
N ARG A 484 -18.48 11.98 -12.01
CA ARG A 484 -18.54 10.73 -11.25
C ARG A 484 -17.79 9.61 -11.95
N LEU A 485 -17.99 9.50 -13.26
CA LEU A 485 -17.25 8.55 -14.09
C LEU A 485 -15.74 8.77 -13.97
N LYS A 486 -15.28 10.02 -14.03
CA LYS A 486 -13.87 10.36 -13.82
C LYS A 486 -13.35 9.84 -12.47
N LYS A 487 -14.06 10.09 -11.36
CA LYS A 487 -13.67 9.58 -10.04
C LYS A 487 -13.66 8.05 -9.98
N ALA A 488 -14.61 7.40 -10.64
CA ALA A 488 -14.66 5.94 -10.71
C ALA A 488 -13.46 5.35 -11.47
N TRP A 489 -13.02 6.00 -12.56
CA TRP A 489 -11.78 5.63 -13.26
C TRP A 489 -10.52 5.86 -12.41
N GLU A 490 -10.45 6.95 -11.65
CA GLU A 490 -9.33 7.16 -10.71
C GLU A 490 -9.25 6.04 -9.66
N CYS A 491 -10.39 5.52 -9.19
CA CYS A 491 -10.42 4.36 -8.32
C CYS A 491 -9.88 3.09 -8.98
N LEU A 492 -10.24 2.84 -10.26
CA LEU A 492 -9.68 1.71 -11.00
C LEU A 492 -8.16 1.86 -11.15
N TYR A 493 -7.68 3.03 -11.58
CA TYR A 493 -6.24 3.26 -11.77
C TYR A 493 -5.44 3.10 -10.47
N ALA A 494 -5.98 3.54 -9.33
CA ALA A 494 -5.38 3.27 -8.03
C ALA A 494 -5.29 1.76 -7.74
N ALA A 495 -6.33 0.98 -8.07
CA ALA A 495 -6.35 -0.47 -7.92
C ALA A 495 -5.45 -1.22 -8.92
N GLU A 496 -5.03 -0.61 -10.03
CA GLU A 496 -4.08 -1.22 -10.98
C GLU A 496 -2.63 -1.22 -10.47
N GLY A 497 -2.34 -0.52 -9.38
CA GLY A 497 -0.99 -0.43 -8.82
C GLY A 497 -0.38 -1.80 -8.49
N SER A 498 0.92 -1.97 -8.76
CA SER A 498 1.62 -3.23 -8.55
C SER A 498 1.70 -3.64 -7.07
N ASP A 499 1.61 -2.66 -6.17
CA ASP A 499 1.72 -2.82 -4.71
C ASP A 499 0.73 -3.84 -4.14
N TRP A 500 -0.48 -3.91 -4.69
CA TRP A 500 -1.51 -4.82 -4.21
C TRP A 500 -1.13 -6.28 -4.45
N PHE A 501 -0.61 -6.54 -5.65
CA PHE A 501 -0.19 -7.87 -6.10
C PHE A 501 1.08 -8.34 -5.42
N TRP A 502 1.96 -7.42 -5.00
CA TRP A 502 3.15 -7.76 -4.22
C TRP A 502 2.84 -8.58 -2.95
N TRP A 503 1.66 -8.38 -2.37
CA TRP A 503 1.24 -9.07 -1.13
C TRP A 503 0.37 -10.31 -1.39
N TYR A 504 -0.01 -10.57 -2.63
CA TYR A 504 -0.69 -11.79 -3.03
C TYR A 504 0.32 -12.92 -3.30
N GLY A 505 -0.16 -14.15 -3.23
CA GLY A 505 0.67 -15.34 -3.34
C GLY A 505 1.55 -15.62 -2.11
N ASN A 506 2.57 -16.45 -2.29
CA ASN A 506 3.41 -16.95 -1.20
C ASN A 506 4.84 -16.37 -1.20
N ASP A 507 5.15 -15.45 -2.12
CA ASP A 507 6.48 -14.88 -2.26
C ASP A 507 6.87 -13.96 -1.08
N PHE A 508 5.90 -13.22 -0.51
CA PHE A 508 6.17 -12.21 0.52
C PHE A 508 5.19 -12.28 1.71
N PHE A 509 5.69 -11.87 2.88
CA PHE A 509 4.92 -11.81 4.11
C PHE A 509 4.88 -10.38 4.66
N THR A 510 3.69 -9.96 5.11
CA THR A 510 3.51 -8.76 5.92
C THR A 510 2.40 -8.99 6.93
N PRO A 511 2.52 -8.48 8.17
CA PRO A 511 1.43 -8.49 9.12
C PRO A 511 0.25 -7.61 8.67
N LEU A 512 0.46 -6.73 7.67
CA LEU A 512 -0.55 -5.80 7.14
C LEU A 512 -1.25 -6.32 5.87
N ALA A 513 -1.15 -7.61 5.56
CA ALA A 513 -1.66 -8.15 4.29
C ALA A 513 -3.17 -7.93 4.16
N ALA A 514 -3.88 -7.86 5.30
CA ALA A 514 -5.32 -7.62 5.38
C ALA A 514 -5.67 -6.18 5.03
N GLU A 515 -4.90 -5.23 5.56
CA GLU A 515 -4.98 -3.83 5.20
C GLU A 515 -4.74 -3.60 3.70
N PHE A 516 -3.74 -4.26 3.10
CA PHE A 516 -3.47 -4.16 1.66
C PHE A 516 -4.61 -4.76 0.80
N ASP A 517 -5.05 -5.98 1.10
CA ASP A 517 -6.16 -6.62 0.39
C ASP A 517 -7.46 -5.81 0.51
N GLY A 518 -7.77 -5.37 1.72
CA GLY A 518 -8.94 -4.55 2.00
C GLY A 518 -8.91 -3.22 1.24
N LEU A 519 -7.76 -2.56 1.17
CA LEU A 519 -7.62 -1.29 0.46
C LEU A 519 -7.72 -1.46 -1.06
N PHE A 520 -7.08 -2.49 -1.64
CA PHE A 520 -7.25 -2.85 -3.05
C PHE A 520 -8.73 -3.04 -3.41
N ARG A 521 -9.44 -3.88 -2.65
CA ARG A 521 -10.87 -4.12 -2.87
C ARG A 521 -11.68 -2.85 -2.64
N LYS A 522 -11.35 -2.03 -1.63
CA LYS A 522 -12.02 -0.75 -1.36
C LYS A 522 -11.92 0.20 -2.54
N HIS A 523 -10.78 0.31 -3.22
CA HIS A 523 -10.67 1.08 -4.46
C HIS A 523 -11.68 0.59 -5.51
N LEU A 524 -11.78 -0.72 -5.74
CA LEU A 524 -12.77 -1.27 -6.67
C LEU A 524 -14.21 -0.97 -6.22
N MET A 525 -14.55 -1.17 -4.94
CA MET A 525 -15.87 -0.84 -4.40
C MET A 525 -16.23 0.65 -4.55
N ASN A 526 -15.24 1.53 -4.38
CA ASN A 526 -15.42 2.96 -4.53
C ASN A 526 -15.78 3.34 -5.98
N ALA A 527 -15.27 2.61 -6.98
CA ALA A 527 -15.64 2.82 -8.37
C ALA A 527 -17.16 2.62 -8.60
N PHE A 528 -17.74 1.55 -8.04
CA PHE A 528 -19.20 1.33 -8.05
C PHE A 528 -19.96 2.41 -7.27
N SER A 529 -19.43 2.78 -6.09
CA SER A 529 -20.04 3.80 -5.24
C SER A 529 -20.12 5.16 -5.93
N PHE A 530 -19.08 5.58 -6.65
CA PHE A 530 -19.09 6.83 -7.42
C PHE A 530 -20.11 6.80 -8.56
N LEU A 531 -20.34 5.65 -9.17
CA LEU A 531 -21.38 5.45 -10.18
C LEU A 531 -22.79 5.28 -9.59
N ARG A 532 -22.93 5.24 -8.25
CA ARG A 532 -24.18 4.91 -7.53
C ARG A 532 -24.74 3.54 -7.92
N LEU A 533 -23.85 2.58 -8.15
CA LEU A 533 -24.19 1.19 -8.36
C LEU A 533 -24.01 0.40 -7.06
N ASP A 534 -24.80 -0.66 -6.90
CA ASP A 534 -24.54 -1.61 -5.81
C ASP A 534 -23.20 -2.32 -6.05
N VAL A 535 -22.43 -2.47 -4.97
CA VAL A 535 -21.14 -3.15 -5.00
C VAL A 535 -21.37 -4.67 -5.19
N PRO A 536 -20.72 -5.30 -6.19
CA PRO A 536 -20.83 -6.73 -6.41
C PRO A 536 -20.32 -7.59 -5.23
N ALA A 537 -21.00 -8.71 -4.97
CA ALA A 537 -20.67 -9.65 -3.90
C ALA A 537 -19.19 -10.09 -3.88
N PHE A 538 -18.59 -10.33 -5.05
CA PHE A 538 -17.22 -10.84 -5.17
C PHE A 538 -16.15 -9.85 -4.65
N LEU A 539 -16.45 -8.56 -4.53
CA LEU A 539 -15.49 -7.59 -3.97
C LEU A 539 -15.44 -7.64 -2.44
N TYR A 540 -16.46 -8.22 -1.80
CA TYR A 540 -16.50 -8.37 -0.35
C TYR A 540 -15.75 -9.62 0.15
N GLU A 541 -15.37 -10.51 -0.76
CA GLU A 541 -14.55 -11.69 -0.45
C GLU A 541 -13.07 -11.27 -0.42
N PRO A 542 -12.34 -11.53 0.69
CA PRO A 542 -10.89 -11.34 0.72
C PRO A 542 -10.22 -12.17 -0.37
N ILE A 543 -9.30 -11.55 -1.12
CA ILE A 543 -8.46 -12.28 -2.06
C ILE A 543 -7.33 -12.94 -1.29
N LYS A 544 -6.74 -12.23 -0.31
CA LYS A 544 -5.71 -12.81 0.56
C LYS A 544 -6.31 -13.86 1.48
N HIS A 545 -5.83 -15.09 1.37
CA HIS A 545 -6.22 -16.18 2.26
C HIS A 545 -5.28 -16.24 3.47
N TYR A 546 -5.79 -15.90 4.65
CA TYR A 546 -5.06 -16.15 5.89
C TYR A 546 -5.06 -17.64 6.18
N SER A 547 -3.87 -18.24 6.35
CA SER A 547 -3.77 -19.42 7.20
C SER A 547 -4.34 -19.02 8.55
N ALA A 548 -5.47 -19.60 8.95
CA ALA A 548 -6.25 -19.22 10.12
C ALA A 548 -5.39 -19.17 11.41
N GLN A 549 -4.76 -18.03 11.67
CA GLN A 549 -4.18 -17.69 12.96
C GLN A 549 -5.16 -16.75 13.65
N GLY A 550 -5.99 -17.37 14.50
CA GLY A 550 -6.94 -16.71 15.37
C GLY A 550 -8.38 -16.95 14.91
N ASN A 551 -9.02 -17.98 15.45
CA ASN A 551 -10.48 -18.08 15.45
C ASN A 551 -11.06 -16.88 16.23
N THR A 552 -11.28 -15.75 15.58
CA THR A 552 -11.96 -14.55 16.12
C THR A 552 -13.48 -14.63 16.03
N ILE A 553 -14.00 -15.63 15.30
CA ILE A 553 -15.42 -15.89 15.15
C ILE A 553 -15.79 -17.10 16.01
N LYS A 554 -16.53 -16.88 17.10
CA LYS A 554 -17.23 -17.98 17.77
C LYS A 554 -18.37 -18.42 16.85
N LYS A 555 -18.46 -19.71 16.53
CA LYS A 555 -19.58 -20.26 15.74
C LYS A 555 -20.79 -20.53 16.66
N PRO A 556 -22.02 -20.52 16.13
CA PRO A 556 -23.19 -20.95 16.88
C PRO A 556 -23.05 -22.43 17.28
N GLU A 557 -23.33 -22.75 18.54
CA GLU A 557 -23.12 -24.08 19.13
C GLU A 557 -24.44 -24.87 19.29
N SER A 558 -25.57 -24.19 19.45
CA SER A 558 -26.89 -24.80 19.62
C SER A 558 -28.01 -23.96 19.00
N PHE A 559 -29.23 -24.50 18.95
CA PHE A 559 -30.42 -23.70 18.66
C PHE A 559 -30.56 -22.57 19.68
N LEU A 560 -30.92 -21.38 19.20
CA LEU A 560 -31.21 -20.21 20.02
C LEU A 560 -32.70 -20.15 20.34
N ASN A 561 -33.03 -19.75 21.57
CA ASN A 561 -34.39 -19.45 21.99
C ASN A 561 -34.49 -17.96 22.33
N ILE A 562 -34.66 -17.13 21.30
CA ILE A 562 -34.60 -15.67 21.40
C ILE A 562 -36.01 -15.11 21.58
N ASN A 563 -36.19 -14.30 22.62
CA ASN A 563 -37.35 -13.42 22.74
C ASN A 563 -37.00 -12.07 22.13
N LEU A 564 -37.57 -11.74 20.97
CA LEU A 564 -37.27 -10.49 20.25
C LEU A 564 -37.92 -9.28 20.95
N ASP A 565 -37.28 -8.76 21.99
CA ASP A 565 -37.74 -7.58 22.72
C ASP A 565 -36.76 -6.40 22.68
N GLY A 566 -35.60 -6.61 22.04
CA GLY A 566 -34.54 -5.62 21.85
C GLY A 566 -33.76 -5.34 23.12
N LYS A 567 -33.88 -6.18 24.17
CA LYS A 567 -33.14 -6.09 25.42
C LYS A 567 -32.22 -7.28 25.58
N ILE A 568 -31.29 -7.16 26.52
CA ILE A 568 -30.57 -8.31 27.05
C ILE A 568 -31.37 -8.83 28.25
N SER A 569 -32.51 -9.50 27.98
CA SER A 569 -33.44 -9.95 29.03
C SER A 569 -32.88 -11.10 29.87
N SER A 570 -32.02 -11.94 29.29
CA SER A 570 -31.33 -13.03 30.00
C SER A 570 -29.95 -13.30 29.41
N TYR A 571 -28.96 -13.53 30.26
CA TYR A 571 -27.62 -13.97 29.83
C TYR A 571 -27.65 -15.24 28.97
N PHE A 572 -28.66 -16.09 29.17
CA PHE A 572 -28.78 -17.40 28.49
C PHE A 572 -29.30 -17.32 27.05
N GLU A 573 -29.92 -16.22 26.62
CA GLU A 573 -30.54 -16.13 25.29
C GLU A 573 -29.50 -16.22 24.16
N TRP A 574 -28.36 -15.57 24.33
CA TRP A 574 -27.31 -15.45 23.31
C TRP A 574 -26.03 -16.24 23.63
N ILE A 575 -26.02 -17.09 24.68
CA ILE A 575 -24.81 -17.77 25.17
C ILE A 575 -24.21 -18.75 24.15
N SER A 576 -25.07 -19.46 23.43
CA SER A 576 -24.71 -20.44 22.39
C SER A 576 -24.63 -19.81 21.00
N ALA A 577 -24.81 -18.50 20.89
CA ALA A 577 -24.75 -17.80 19.62
C ALA A 577 -23.31 -17.73 19.11
N GLY A 578 -23.18 -17.70 17.80
CA GLY A 578 -21.98 -17.21 17.17
C GLY A 578 -21.76 -15.74 17.55
N ARG A 579 -20.51 -15.37 17.75
CA ARG A 579 -20.14 -14.01 18.15
C ARG A 579 -18.95 -13.56 17.33
N TYR A 580 -19.08 -12.36 16.82
CA TYR A 580 -18.03 -11.58 16.22
C TYR A 580 -17.86 -10.28 16.97
N SER A 581 -16.64 -9.99 17.43
CA SER A 581 -16.34 -8.72 18.08
C SER A 581 -15.61 -7.81 17.11
N SER A 582 -16.27 -6.72 16.71
CA SER A 582 -15.67 -5.72 15.81
C SER A 582 -14.42 -5.09 16.42
N ARG A 583 -14.25 -5.12 17.74
CA ARG A 583 -13.08 -4.55 18.44
C ARG A 583 -11.76 -5.27 18.13
N GLN A 584 -11.80 -6.52 17.66
CA GLN A 584 -10.61 -7.35 17.45
C GLN A 584 -10.21 -7.49 15.98
N ASP A 585 -11.19 -7.47 15.08
CA ASP A 585 -11.03 -7.75 13.64
C ASP A 585 -11.01 -6.47 12.76
N LYS A 586 -11.07 -5.31 13.40
CA LYS A 586 -10.77 -4.03 12.77
C LYS A 586 -9.31 -3.96 12.34
N THR A 587 -9.05 -3.33 11.19
CA THR A 587 -7.69 -2.96 10.78
C THR A 587 -7.00 -2.18 11.90
N VAL A 588 -5.67 -2.12 11.86
CA VAL A 588 -4.91 -1.28 12.79
C VAL A 588 -5.58 0.11 12.90
N MET A 589 -5.92 0.75 11.78
CA MET A 589 -6.64 2.03 11.76
C MET A 589 -8.03 2.05 12.39
N GLU A 590 -8.90 1.10 12.04
CA GLU A 590 -10.30 1.09 12.50
C GLU A 590 -10.40 0.85 14.02
N LYS A 591 -9.39 0.24 14.66
CA LYS A 591 -9.35 -0.04 16.11
C LYS A 591 -9.35 1.22 16.99
N SER A 592 -9.00 2.37 16.43
CA SER A 592 -8.93 3.66 17.13
C SER A 592 -10.24 4.45 17.11
N GLU A 593 -11.06 4.28 16.07
CA GLU A 593 -12.40 4.84 15.99
C GLU A 593 -13.36 3.91 16.74
N SER A 594 -14.14 4.46 17.66
CA SER A 594 -15.31 3.77 18.20
C SER A 594 -16.33 3.59 17.07
N GLY A 595 -16.16 2.54 16.26
CA GLY A 595 -17.12 2.23 15.20
C GLY A 595 -18.53 2.08 15.76
N PHE A 596 -19.50 2.21 14.87
CA PHE A 596 -20.91 2.26 15.23
C PHE A 596 -21.35 0.94 15.86
N PHE A 597 -20.97 -0.20 15.28
CA PHE A 597 -21.20 -1.52 15.87
C PHE A 597 -20.04 -1.96 16.77
N SER A 598 -20.34 -2.60 17.91
CA SER A 598 -19.36 -3.16 18.83
C SER A 598 -19.23 -4.68 18.71
N ASP A 599 -20.35 -5.40 18.69
CA ASP A 599 -20.40 -6.85 18.59
C ASP A 599 -21.58 -7.27 17.69
N ILE A 600 -21.39 -8.34 16.93
CA ILE A 600 -22.44 -9.01 16.18
C ILE A 600 -22.60 -10.41 16.74
N TYR A 601 -23.80 -10.70 17.22
CA TYR A 601 -24.21 -12.05 17.59
C TYR A 601 -25.08 -12.61 16.47
N PHE A 602 -24.89 -13.88 16.17
CA PHE A 602 -25.64 -14.55 15.13
C PHE A 602 -25.87 -16.02 15.45
N GLY A 603 -26.98 -16.57 15.00
CA GLY A 603 -27.28 -17.99 15.18
C GLY A 603 -28.61 -18.33 14.55
N PHE A 604 -29.19 -19.44 14.98
CA PHE A 604 -30.36 -20.00 14.30
C PHE A 604 -31.24 -20.79 15.27
N ASP A 605 -32.52 -20.88 14.94
CA ASP A 605 -33.42 -21.96 15.39
C ASP A 605 -33.80 -22.85 14.19
N ARG A 606 -34.90 -23.61 14.28
CA ARG A 606 -35.38 -24.47 13.19
C ARG A 606 -35.92 -23.69 11.99
N ASP A 607 -36.37 -22.47 12.21
CA ASP A 607 -37.16 -21.69 11.25
C ASP A 607 -36.51 -20.35 10.88
N ASN A 608 -35.59 -19.83 11.69
CA ASN A 608 -35.05 -18.47 11.62
C ASN A 608 -33.54 -18.42 11.79
N ILE A 609 -32.91 -17.45 11.12
CA ILE A 609 -31.60 -16.91 11.48
C ILE A 609 -31.83 -15.69 12.36
N TYR A 610 -31.14 -15.64 13.50
CA TYR A 610 -31.15 -14.49 14.40
C TYR A 610 -29.86 -13.70 14.28
N LEU A 611 -29.98 -12.38 14.26
CA LEU A 611 -28.87 -11.44 14.36
C LEU A 611 -29.13 -10.48 15.53
N ARG A 612 -28.12 -10.21 16.31
CA ARG A 612 -28.12 -9.13 17.30
C ARG A 612 -26.94 -8.22 17.04
N LEU A 613 -27.24 -6.93 16.87
CA LEU A 613 -26.28 -5.87 16.60
C LEU A 613 -26.17 -4.99 17.84
N ASP A 614 -24.99 -5.03 18.46
CA ASP A 614 -24.67 -4.15 19.57
C ASP A 614 -23.97 -2.90 19.01
N THR A 615 -24.36 -1.73 19.48
CA THR A 615 -23.79 -0.45 19.06
C THR A 615 -22.90 0.14 20.15
N SER A 616 -21.95 1.01 19.78
CA SER A 616 -20.99 1.61 20.73
C SER A 616 -21.64 2.54 21.75
N LYS A 617 -22.81 3.09 21.44
CA LYS A 617 -23.76 3.74 22.37
C LYS A 617 -25.12 3.06 22.26
N ASN A 618 -26.14 3.44 23.04
CA ASN A 618 -27.46 2.82 22.95
C ASN A 618 -28.03 2.96 21.51
N PRO A 619 -28.57 1.91 20.88
CA PRO A 619 -29.07 1.95 19.50
C PRO A 619 -30.09 3.07 19.24
N ARG A 620 -30.99 3.34 20.20
CA ARG A 620 -32.01 4.40 20.08
C ARG A 620 -31.42 5.81 20.04
N GLU A 621 -30.25 5.99 20.62
CA GLU A 621 -29.51 7.26 20.62
C GLU A 621 -28.52 7.35 19.45
N SER A 622 -28.16 6.22 18.85
CA SER A 622 -27.05 6.12 17.90
C SER A 622 -27.50 6.21 16.44
N PHE A 623 -28.60 5.55 16.07
CA PHE A 623 -29.12 5.60 14.70
C PHE A 623 -29.74 6.96 14.40
N ASP A 624 -29.62 7.47 13.18
CA ASP A 624 -30.31 8.66 12.67
C ASP A 624 -31.39 8.31 11.64
N ASP A 625 -32.31 9.24 11.36
CA ASP A 625 -33.44 9.03 10.42
C ASP A 625 -32.97 8.72 8.98
N ASP A 626 -31.76 9.14 8.63
CA ASP A 626 -31.12 8.94 7.33
C ASP A 626 -30.26 7.65 7.26
N MET A 627 -30.16 6.91 8.37
CA MET A 627 -29.37 5.70 8.46
C MET A 627 -30.19 4.44 8.15
N ASN A 628 -29.56 3.52 7.40
CA ASN A 628 -30.13 2.21 7.08
C ASN A 628 -29.13 1.10 7.42
N VAL A 629 -29.62 0.00 7.97
CA VAL A 629 -28.81 -1.22 8.21
C VAL A 629 -29.05 -2.21 7.09
N HIS A 630 -27.98 -2.65 6.44
CA HIS A 630 -28.02 -3.57 5.32
C HIS A 630 -27.36 -4.89 5.73
N ILE A 631 -28.14 -5.97 5.78
CA ILE A 631 -27.61 -7.33 5.99
C ILE A 631 -27.47 -7.97 4.62
N ILE A 632 -26.23 -8.32 4.25
CA ILE A 632 -25.92 -8.85 2.92
C ILE A 632 -25.46 -10.29 3.09
N PHE A 633 -26.33 -11.23 2.72
CA PHE A 633 -26.00 -12.65 2.58
C PHE A 633 -25.45 -12.91 1.19
N THR A 634 -24.34 -13.63 1.09
CA THR A 634 -23.73 -14.06 -0.18
C THR A 634 -23.90 -15.56 -0.43
N LYS A 635 -23.99 -16.37 0.63
CA LYS A 635 -24.28 -17.81 0.57
C LYS A 635 -25.45 -18.19 1.49
N PRO A 636 -26.24 -19.22 1.11
CA PRO A 636 -26.17 -20.04 -0.12
C PRO A 636 -26.63 -19.29 -1.38
N SER A 637 -27.33 -18.18 -1.24
CA SER A 637 -27.70 -17.29 -2.35
C SER A 637 -27.67 -15.83 -1.91
N PHE A 638 -27.48 -14.92 -2.88
CA PHE A 638 -27.44 -13.49 -2.57
C PHE A 638 -28.80 -12.99 -2.07
N LYS A 639 -28.83 -12.43 -0.87
CA LYS A 639 -30.00 -11.74 -0.28
C LYS A 639 -29.52 -10.50 0.45
N LYS A 640 -30.12 -9.35 0.16
CA LYS A 640 -29.87 -8.10 0.88
C LYS A 640 -31.13 -7.70 1.63
N ILE A 641 -31.06 -7.66 2.95
CA ILE A 641 -32.12 -7.14 3.82
C ILE A 641 -31.76 -5.71 4.18
N VAL A 642 -32.67 -4.77 3.93
CA VAL A 642 -32.48 -3.38 4.34
C VAL A 642 -33.48 -3.06 5.44
N VAL A 643 -32.96 -2.59 6.56
CA VAL A 643 -33.72 -2.09 7.71
C VAL A 643 -33.67 -0.58 7.70
N LYS A 644 -34.84 0.06 7.61
CA LYS A 644 -35.02 1.51 7.46
C LYS A 644 -35.92 2.08 8.56
N ASP A 645 -36.03 3.41 8.61
CA ASP A 645 -36.93 4.14 9.50
C ASP A 645 -36.69 3.83 10.99
N LEU A 646 -35.41 3.73 11.37
CA LEU A 646 -34.95 3.18 12.65
C LEU A 646 -35.44 3.96 13.89
N LYS A 647 -35.85 5.23 13.77
CA LYS A 647 -36.46 6.02 14.88
C LYS A 647 -38.00 6.03 14.89
N LYS A 648 -38.67 5.46 13.86
CA LYS A 648 -40.13 5.49 13.68
C LYS A 648 -40.69 4.06 13.80
N GLU A 649 -41.53 3.64 12.85
CA GLU A 649 -41.88 2.22 12.68
C GLU A 649 -40.81 1.58 11.79
N ILE A 650 -40.06 0.61 12.34
CA ILE A 650 -38.96 -0.03 11.63
C ILE A 650 -39.51 -0.77 10.41
N ASN A 651 -39.03 -0.39 9.21
CA ASN A 651 -39.47 -0.94 7.93
C ASN A 651 -38.40 -1.87 7.32
N PHE A 652 -38.86 -2.86 6.53
CA PHE A 652 -38.01 -3.88 5.91
C PHE A 652 -38.20 -3.97 4.40
N CYS A 653 -37.10 -4.23 3.70
CA CYS A 653 -37.18 -4.81 2.36
C CYS A 653 -36.14 -5.91 2.12
N ILE A 654 -36.55 -6.97 1.42
CA ILE A 654 -35.60 -7.90 0.79
C ILE A 654 -35.39 -7.48 -0.66
N ILE A 655 -34.12 -7.43 -1.05
CA ILE A 655 -33.69 -7.32 -2.43
C ILE A 655 -33.05 -8.66 -2.81
N SER A 656 -33.70 -9.41 -3.70
CA SER A 656 -33.29 -10.75 -4.12
C SER A 656 -32.66 -10.84 -5.52
N LYS A 657 -32.65 -9.74 -6.28
CA LYS A 657 -32.03 -9.58 -7.61
C LYS A 657 -31.57 -8.12 -7.80
N PRO A 658 -30.68 -7.81 -8.78
CA PRO A 658 -30.29 -6.42 -9.11
C PRO A 658 -31.44 -5.54 -9.62
N SER A 659 -32.60 -6.14 -9.91
CA SER A 659 -33.86 -5.41 -10.13
C SER A 659 -34.49 -5.08 -8.77
N ASN A 660 -34.70 -3.79 -8.49
CA ASN A 660 -35.28 -3.21 -7.27
C ASN A 660 -36.74 -3.65 -6.95
N GLU A 661 -37.06 -4.94 -7.06
CA GLU A 661 -38.33 -5.46 -6.56
C GLU A 661 -38.26 -5.64 -5.05
N CYS A 662 -38.70 -4.60 -4.35
CA CYS A 662 -38.92 -4.59 -2.93
C CYS A 662 -40.14 -5.48 -2.62
N SER A 663 -39.93 -6.63 -2.00
CA SER A 663 -41.01 -7.35 -1.31
C SER A 663 -40.98 -6.97 0.17
N MET A 664 -42.16 -6.77 0.78
CA MET A 664 -42.31 -6.62 2.24
C MET A 664 -42.59 -7.99 2.87
N PRO A 665 -41.57 -8.74 3.32
CA PRO A 665 -41.79 -9.88 4.18
C PRO A 665 -41.98 -9.44 5.64
N VAL A 666 -42.70 -10.28 6.38
CA VAL A 666 -42.80 -10.19 7.85
C VAL A 666 -41.47 -10.70 8.42
N PHE A 667 -40.52 -9.80 8.62
CA PHE A 667 -39.39 -10.01 9.53
C PHE A 667 -39.71 -9.36 10.87
N SER A 668 -39.15 -9.92 11.94
CA SER A 668 -39.32 -9.38 13.27
C SER A 668 -38.04 -8.68 13.71
N VAL A 669 -38.16 -7.40 14.07
CA VAL A 669 -37.07 -6.63 14.68
C VAL A 669 -37.55 -5.98 15.94
N ALA A 670 -36.68 -6.01 16.94
CA ALA A 670 -36.87 -5.28 18.17
C ALA A 670 -35.62 -4.45 18.46
N MET A 671 -35.82 -3.19 18.89
CA MET A 671 -34.73 -2.28 19.20
C MET A 671 -34.99 -1.50 20.49
N ARG A 672 -34.22 -1.81 21.54
CA ARG A 672 -34.21 -1.08 22.82
C ARG A 672 -32.79 -0.80 23.31
N ASP A 673 -32.14 -1.79 23.88
CA ASP A 673 -30.76 -1.75 24.36
C ASP A 673 -29.80 -2.32 23.30
N VAL A 674 -30.31 -3.23 22.48
CA VAL A 674 -29.65 -3.84 21.33
C VAL A 674 -30.63 -3.89 20.15
N MET A 675 -30.15 -4.13 18.93
CA MET A 675 -31.00 -4.37 17.77
C MET A 675 -31.04 -5.87 17.46
N GLU A 676 -32.20 -6.51 17.60
CA GLU A 676 -32.39 -7.93 17.33
C GLU A 676 -33.23 -8.11 16.07
N ILE A 677 -32.84 -9.06 15.23
CA ILE A 677 -33.41 -9.29 13.91
C ILE A 677 -33.61 -10.79 13.73
N ALA A 678 -34.82 -11.20 13.36
CA ALA A 678 -35.12 -12.58 13.00
C ALA A 678 -35.49 -12.68 11.53
N CYS A 679 -34.79 -13.58 10.83
CA CYS A 679 -34.90 -13.80 9.41
C CYS A 679 -35.38 -15.23 9.12
N PRO A 680 -36.66 -15.46 8.74
CA PRO A 680 -37.14 -16.79 8.43
C PRO A 680 -36.38 -17.43 7.26
N LEU A 681 -35.87 -18.65 7.47
CA LEU A 681 -35.09 -19.41 6.50
C LEU A 681 -35.83 -19.61 5.18
N PHE A 682 -37.13 -19.90 5.24
CA PHE A 682 -37.96 -20.10 4.06
C PHE A 682 -38.10 -18.83 3.19
N LYS A 683 -38.02 -17.63 3.80
CA LYS A 683 -38.04 -16.34 3.07
C LYS A 683 -36.69 -16.03 2.44
N LEU A 684 -35.60 -16.46 3.07
CA LEU A 684 -34.25 -16.39 2.51
C LEU A 684 -34.03 -17.45 1.41
N GLY A 685 -34.83 -18.51 1.39
CA GLY A 685 -34.65 -19.64 0.48
C GLY A 685 -33.45 -20.49 0.87
N PHE A 686 -33.11 -20.53 2.17
CA PHE A 686 -31.99 -21.29 2.71
C PHE A 686 -32.52 -22.63 3.26
N ASN A 687 -31.74 -23.69 3.07
CA ASN A 687 -32.08 -25.05 3.48
C ASN A 687 -31.21 -25.49 4.67
N PRO A 688 -31.63 -26.52 5.42
CA PRO A 688 -30.75 -27.20 6.38
C PRO A 688 -29.41 -27.59 5.74
N GLU A 689 -28.34 -27.53 6.52
CA GLU A 689 -26.95 -27.81 6.08
C GLU A 689 -26.31 -26.81 5.13
N ASP A 690 -27.06 -25.82 4.62
CA ASP A 690 -26.48 -24.75 3.81
C ASP A 690 -25.44 -23.97 4.61
N THR A 691 -24.35 -23.62 3.93
CA THR A 691 -23.38 -22.67 4.47
C THR A 691 -23.90 -21.26 4.29
N VAL A 692 -24.08 -20.54 5.40
CA VAL A 692 -24.50 -19.14 5.42
C VAL A 692 -23.27 -18.26 5.53
N GLU A 693 -23.15 -17.29 4.61
CA GLU A 693 -22.13 -16.25 4.64
C GLU A 693 -22.79 -14.87 4.55
N PHE A 694 -22.47 -13.96 5.48
CA PHE A 694 -23.07 -12.62 5.51
C PHE A 694 -22.16 -11.53 6.10
N CYS A 695 -22.50 -10.27 5.83
CA CYS A 695 -21.96 -9.08 6.50
C CYS A 695 -23.07 -8.05 6.77
N VAL A 696 -22.75 -7.03 7.58
CA VAL A 696 -23.65 -5.93 7.94
C VAL A 696 -23.02 -4.61 7.52
N GLU A 697 -23.74 -3.78 6.75
CA GLU A 697 -23.33 -2.41 6.42
C GLU A 697 -24.29 -1.41 7.08
N LEU A 698 -23.73 -0.33 7.62
CA LEU A 698 -24.45 0.89 7.95
C LEU A 698 -24.32 1.88 6.79
N LYS A 699 -25.44 2.34 6.24
CA LYS A 699 -25.45 3.36 5.19
C LYS A 699 -26.16 4.63 5.64
N ARG A 700 -25.68 5.78 5.16
CA ARG A 700 -26.37 7.08 5.20
C ARG A 700 -26.37 7.66 3.80
N ASP A 701 -27.54 8.07 3.31
CA ASP A 701 -27.70 8.64 1.96
C ASP A 701 -26.98 7.82 0.86
N ASP A 702 -27.20 6.50 0.87
CA ASP A 702 -26.59 5.49 -0.01
C ASP A 702 -25.06 5.29 0.12
N THR A 703 -24.39 6.06 0.98
CA THR A 703 -22.96 5.93 1.28
C THR A 703 -22.75 4.97 2.44
N VAL A 704 -21.83 4.00 2.29
CA VAL A 704 -21.46 3.08 3.39
C VAL A 704 -20.63 3.85 4.42
N ILE A 705 -21.16 3.95 5.64
CA ILE A 705 -20.47 4.54 6.80
C ILE A 705 -19.55 3.50 7.46
N GLU A 706 -20.09 2.30 7.74
CA GLU A 706 -19.34 1.21 8.36
C GLU A 706 -19.79 -0.13 7.78
N ARG A 707 -18.85 -1.08 7.67
CA ARG A 707 -19.12 -2.48 7.32
C ARG A 707 -18.51 -3.40 8.37
N VAL A 708 -19.24 -4.44 8.75
CA VAL A 708 -18.84 -5.39 9.78
C VAL A 708 -19.17 -6.83 9.35
N PRO A 709 -18.18 -7.74 9.26
CA PRO A 709 -16.74 -7.50 9.34
C PRO A 709 -16.26 -6.53 8.26
N SER A 710 -15.22 -5.71 8.53
CA SER A 710 -14.77 -4.71 7.55
C SER A 710 -14.17 -5.36 6.31
N GLN A 711 -13.45 -6.47 6.49
CA GLN A 711 -12.68 -7.10 5.41
C GLN A 711 -13.16 -8.50 5.02
N THR A 712 -13.87 -9.22 5.90
CA THR A 712 -14.28 -10.64 5.70
C THR A 712 -15.81 -10.81 5.70
N MET A 713 -16.27 -12.06 5.78
CA MET A 713 -17.68 -12.45 5.92
C MET A 713 -17.85 -13.34 7.15
N LEU A 714 -18.97 -13.20 7.87
CA LEU A 714 -19.35 -14.11 8.94
C LEU A 714 -19.88 -15.40 8.33
N LYS A 715 -19.40 -16.55 8.82
CA LYS A 715 -19.70 -17.87 8.25
C LYS A 715 -20.13 -18.87 9.30
N PHE A 716 -21.25 -19.54 9.07
CA PHE A 716 -21.70 -20.69 9.84
C PHE A 716 -22.49 -21.67 8.96
N GLN A 717 -22.68 -22.89 9.45
CA GLN A 717 -23.49 -23.90 8.77
C GLN A 717 -24.84 -24.01 9.45
N LEU A 718 -25.92 -24.07 8.68
CA LEU A 718 -27.25 -24.33 9.21
C LEU A 718 -27.33 -25.78 9.71
N PRO A 719 -28.05 -26.03 10.81
CA PRO A 719 -28.11 -27.33 11.43
C PRO A 719 -28.84 -28.34 10.51
N PRO A 720 -28.42 -29.61 10.49
CA PRO A 720 -29.20 -30.66 9.87
C PRO A 720 -30.52 -30.88 10.62
N LYS A 721 -31.49 -31.56 10.00
CA LYS A 721 -32.84 -31.76 10.58
C LYS A 721 -32.84 -32.53 11.91
N ASP A 722 -31.75 -33.24 12.22
CA ASP A 722 -31.53 -34.09 13.39
C ASP A 722 -30.50 -33.53 14.39
N PHE A 723 -30.15 -32.24 14.29
CA PHE A 723 -29.09 -31.56 15.06
C PHE A 723 -29.14 -31.76 16.59
N GLU A 724 -30.32 -31.78 17.20
CA GLU A 724 -30.46 -32.04 18.65
C GLU A 724 -30.14 -33.50 19.04
N THR A 725 -30.29 -34.45 18.11
CA THR A 725 -30.05 -35.89 18.38
C THR A 725 -28.57 -36.22 18.26
N VAL A 726 -27.83 -35.51 17.40
CA VAL A 726 -26.40 -35.72 17.13
C VAL A 726 -25.51 -35.08 18.21
N ASN A 727 -25.86 -33.90 18.72
CA ASN A 727 -25.06 -33.20 19.75
C ASN A 727 -25.26 -33.72 21.19
N TRP A 728 -26.25 -34.58 21.45
CA TRP A 728 -26.45 -35.23 22.76
C TRP A 728 -25.59 -36.51 22.96
N GLN A 729 -24.92 -37.00 21.92
CA GLN A 729 -24.05 -38.19 21.97
C GLN A 729 -22.54 -37.88 21.87
N ALA A 730 -22.15 -36.59 21.81
CA ALA A 730 -20.76 -36.13 21.65
C ALA A 730 -20.13 -35.62 22.95
#